data_AF-A0A811S0S6-F1
#
_entry.id   AF-A0A811S0S6-F1
#
_cell.length_a   1.000
_cell.length_b   1.000
_cell.length_c   1.000
_cell.angle_alpha   90.00
_cell.angle_beta   90.00
_cell.angle_gamma   90.00
#
_symmetry.space_group_name_H-M   'P 1'
#
loop_
_entity.id
_entity.type
_entity.pdbx_description
1 polymer ?
#
loop_
_entity_poly.entity_id
_entity_poly.type
_entity_poly.pdbx_seq_one_letter_code
_entity_poly.pdbx_strand_id
1 'polypeptide(L)'
;MAHTVNLTEAASSEHLFKINGFTATKQKPRSFSPSRKCAVGGHDWHIQFCANRSGPPNHPSDSGAGWVMFRLRLMSKPAGGAVAASFACRLVDPNQPGLGDSPDQISSASFHAYEFHDVYLVRRSGLEGWQRRYLKDDYILVQFAITVLLGEPKNAVASDAGPPPSVPSSDLHRQFGELLRSQKGADVTFHVSGESVPAHRSVLAARSPVFMAQLYGHTKEASTSAPCVEVKDMEAEVFRAMLRFIYTDTAPELERSGWQATAIAQHLLEAADRYGLERLKRMCEEKVSMDISVGNVATTLALAEQHGCAKLKASCIEFILAVPENLFALAATEGYKHLFMLGRPKGVTTKYSLKPLVPRLSELLGVNVVMANDCIGEEVQKLAASLPDGGVLLLENVRFYKEEEKNDPEFAKKLASVADLYVNDAFGTAHRAHASTEGVTKYLKPAVAGFLMQKELDYLVGAVANPKKPFAAIVGGSKVSTKIGVIESLLAKVDILILGGGMIFTFYKAQGYAVGKSLVEEDKLELATSLIEKAKSKGVSLLLPTDVVVADKFAADADSKTVPASSIPDGWMGLDIGPDSIKTFSETLETTKTVIWNGPMGVFEFEKFAAGTDAITKKLAEITAKGVTTIIGGGDSVAAVEKAGLADKMSHISTGGGASLELLEGKTLPGVLALDDA
;
A
#
# COMPACT_ATOMS: atom_id res chain seq x y z
N MET A 1 9.99 -72.38 20.51
CA MET A 1 8.58 -72.03 20.80
C MET A 1 8.56 -70.64 21.41
N ALA A 2 8.10 -69.64 20.68
CA ALA A 2 7.70 -68.34 21.22
C ALA A 2 6.58 -67.84 20.32
N HIS A 3 5.42 -67.62 20.93
CA HIS A 3 4.13 -67.42 20.29
C HIS A 3 4.09 -66.18 19.41
N THR A 4 3.60 -66.35 18.18
CA THR A 4 3.06 -65.31 17.32
C THR A 4 1.99 -64.53 18.07
N VAL A 5 2.19 -63.24 18.31
CA VAL A 5 1.16 -62.35 18.85
C VAL A 5 0.37 -61.80 17.68
N ASN A 6 -0.91 -62.17 17.62
CA ASN A 6 -1.92 -61.66 16.70
C ASN A 6 -1.98 -60.13 16.77
N LEU A 7 -1.71 -59.46 15.64
CA LEU A 7 -2.09 -58.08 15.43
C LEU A 7 -3.63 -58.03 15.37
N THR A 8 -4.24 -57.07 16.06
CA THR A 8 -5.68 -56.84 16.06
C THR A 8 -6.22 -56.81 14.63
N GLU A 9 -7.13 -57.72 14.28
CA GLU A 9 -7.79 -57.70 12.97
C GLU A 9 -8.53 -56.36 12.81
N ALA A 10 -8.36 -55.71 11.67
CA ALA A 10 -9.06 -54.50 11.32
C ALA A 10 -9.69 -54.67 9.94
N ALA A 11 -10.92 -54.20 9.77
CA ALA A 11 -11.59 -54.15 8.48
C ALA A 11 -11.66 -52.70 8.01
N SER A 12 -11.30 -52.45 6.75
CA SER A 12 -11.39 -51.13 6.15
C SER A 12 -12.24 -51.11 4.88
N SER A 13 -12.80 -49.95 4.56
CA SER A 13 -13.43 -49.72 3.26
C SER A 13 -13.19 -48.29 2.80
N GLU A 14 -13.03 -48.11 1.49
CA GLU A 14 -12.88 -46.81 0.86
C GLU A 14 -14.02 -46.51 -0.10
N HIS A 15 -14.44 -45.25 -0.16
CA HIS A 15 -15.52 -44.77 -1.02
C HIS A 15 -15.14 -43.43 -1.62
N LEU A 16 -15.50 -43.24 -2.89
CA LEU A 16 -15.37 -41.96 -3.57
C LEU A 16 -16.75 -41.31 -3.71
N PHE A 17 -16.89 -40.07 -3.22
CA PHE A 17 -18.09 -39.27 -3.32
C PHE A 17 -17.90 -38.16 -4.36
N LYS A 18 -18.81 -38.11 -5.34
CA LYS A 18 -18.96 -36.97 -6.25
C LYS A 18 -20.15 -36.12 -5.82
N ILE A 19 -19.88 -34.88 -5.43
CA ILE A 19 -20.88 -33.97 -4.87
C ILE A 19 -21.17 -32.90 -5.91
N ASN A 20 -22.27 -33.07 -6.65
CA ASN A 20 -22.69 -32.16 -7.72
C ASN A 20 -23.53 -30.99 -7.19
N GLY A 21 -23.53 -29.87 -7.92
CA GLY A 21 -24.35 -28.70 -7.59
C GLY A 21 -23.83 -27.95 -6.37
N PHE A 22 -22.51 -27.92 -6.16
CA PHE A 22 -21.89 -27.37 -4.94
C PHE A 22 -22.31 -25.91 -4.71
N THR A 23 -22.38 -25.11 -5.76
CA THR A 23 -22.78 -23.69 -5.71
C THR A 23 -24.24 -23.54 -5.26
N ALA A 24 -25.14 -24.42 -5.71
CA ALA A 24 -26.55 -24.42 -5.31
C ALA A 24 -26.80 -24.79 -3.83
N THR A 25 -25.82 -25.38 -3.14
CA THR A 25 -25.93 -25.70 -1.70
C THR A 25 -25.82 -24.46 -0.80
N LYS A 26 -25.48 -23.28 -1.35
CA LYS A 26 -25.41 -22.00 -0.62
C LYS A 26 -26.78 -21.54 -0.10
N GLN A 27 -27.85 -21.87 -0.82
CA GLN A 27 -29.22 -21.45 -0.52
C GLN A 27 -30.07 -22.53 0.18
N LYS A 28 -29.56 -23.76 0.31
CA LYS A 28 -30.27 -24.85 1.00
C LYS A 28 -30.08 -24.76 2.52
N PRO A 29 -31.07 -25.21 3.33
CA PRO A 29 -30.91 -25.32 4.77
C PRO A 29 -29.68 -26.19 5.11
N ARG A 30 -29.15 -26.07 6.34
CA ARG A 30 -28.01 -26.84 6.91
C ARG A 30 -28.32 -28.35 7.06
N SER A 31 -29.03 -28.93 6.11
CA SER A 31 -29.52 -30.30 6.04
C SER A 31 -28.51 -31.20 5.35
N PHE A 32 -28.31 -32.39 5.90
CA PHE A 32 -27.48 -33.40 5.28
C PHE A 32 -28.12 -33.91 3.98
N SER A 33 -27.33 -33.97 2.91
CA SER A 33 -27.71 -34.51 1.59
C SER A 33 -27.04 -35.89 1.36
N PRO A 34 -27.31 -36.60 0.25
CA PRO A 34 -27.57 -38.05 0.20
C PRO A 34 -26.58 -38.91 0.98
N SER A 35 -27.15 -39.89 1.67
CA SER A 35 -26.45 -40.72 2.64
C SER A 35 -26.02 -42.06 2.05
N ARG A 36 -24.76 -42.47 2.28
CA ARG A 36 -24.27 -43.79 1.88
C ARG A 36 -24.23 -44.71 3.11
N LYS A 37 -24.72 -45.93 2.95
CA LYS A 37 -24.60 -47.00 3.95
C LYS A 37 -23.48 -47.94 3.53
N CYS A 38 -22.67 -48.38 4.47
CA CYS A 38 -21.65 -49.41 4.24
C CYS A 38 -21.51 -50.32 5.46
N ALA A 39 -21.15 -51.58 5.23
CA ALA A 39 -20.87 -52.54 6.28
C ALA A 39 -19.36 -52.76 6.37
N VAL A 40 -18.76 -52.49 7.54
CA VAL A 40 -17.31 -52.58 7.77
C VAL A 40 -17.07 -53.12 9.16
N GLY A 41 -16.22 -54.14 9.26
CA GLY A 41 -15.89 -54.78 10.52
C GLY A 41 -17.08 -55.48 11.21
N GLY A 42 -18.02 -56.02 10.42
CA GLY A 42 -19.26 -56.62 10.96
C GLY A 42 -20.30 -55.62 11.47
N HIS A 43 -20.08 -54.32 11.26
CA HIS A 43 -20.94 -53.24 11.71
C HIS A 43 -21.51 -52.42 10.56
N ASP A 44 -22.75 -51.95 10.70
CA ASP A 44 -23.40 -51.07 9.72
C ASP A 44 -23.12 -49.61 10.04
N TRP A 45 -22.67 -48.86 9.04
CA TRP A 45 -22.31 -47.45 9.15
C TRP A 45 -23.13 -46.60 8.19
N HIS A 46 -23.39 -45.36 8.62
CA HIS A 46 -24.10 -44.37 7.84
C HIS A 46 -23.25 -43.11 7.70
N ILE A 47 -22.97 -42.71 6.46
CA ILE A 47 -22.18 -41.54 6.13
C ILE A 47 -23.10 -40.50 5.54
N GLN A 48 -23.11 -39.32 6.15
CA GLN A 48 -23.91 -38.18 5.73
C GLN A 48 -23.01 -36.99 5.43
N PHE A 49 -23.42 -36.14 4.49
CA PHE A 49 -22.62 -35.01 4.04
C PHE A 49 -23.40 -33.68 4.14
N CYS A 50 -22.72 -32.61 4.56
CA CYS A 50 -23.23 -31.25 4.55
C CYS A 50 -22.21 -30.29 3.92
N ALA A 51 -22.60 -29.59 2.86
CA ALA A 51 -21.73 -28.64 2.14
C ALA A 51 -21.68 -27.23 2.75
N ASN A 52 -22.50 -26.97 3.77
CA ASN A 52 -22.66 -25.63 4.33
C ASN A 52 -23.08 -25.67 5.81
N ARG A 53 -22.24 -26.27 6.66
CA ARG A 53 -22.42 -26.34 8.12
C ARG A 53 -21.71 -25.18 8.82
N SER A 54 -22.22 -24.72 9.97
CA SER A 54 -21.44 -23.85 10.87
C SER A 54 -20.15 -24.53 11.30
N GLY A 55 -19.10 -23.73 11.57
CA GLY A 55 -17.79 -24.23 11.96
C GLY A 55 -17.76 -25.10 13.23
N PRO A 56 -16.63 -25.78 13.45
CA PRO A 56 -16.46 -26.69 14.58
C PRO A 56 -16.64 -25.96 15.92
N PRO A 57 -17.26 -26.60 16.93
CA PRO A 57 -17.61 -25.96 18.21
C PRO A 57 -16.39 -25.47 19.01
N ASN A 58 -15.19 -25.98 18.71
CA ASN A 58 -13.94 -25.62 19.39
C ASN A 58 -13.25 -24.38 18.79
N HIS A 59 -13.83 -23.75 17.76
CA HIS A 59 -13.32 -22.52 17.14
C HIS A 59 -14.40 -21.42 17.13
N PRO A 60 -14.53 -20.61 18.20
CA PRO A 60 -15.63 -19.64 18.34
C PRO A 60 -15.61 -18.51 17.30
N SER A 61 -14.46 -18.19 16.72
CA SER A 61 -14.31 -17.22 15.62
C SER A 61 -14.93 -17.67 14.28
N ASP A 62 -15.30 -18.95 14.16
CA ASP A 62 -15.79 -19.56 12.91
C ASP A 62 -17.31 -19.88 12.91
N SER A 63 -18.03 -19.43 13.94
CA SER A 63 -19.45 -19.79 14.17
C SER A 63 -20.42 -19.42 13.03
N GLY A 64 -20.01 -18.48 12.15
CA GLY A 64 -20.74 -18.06 10.95
C GLY A 64 -20.22 -18.59 9.61
N ALA A 65 -19.05 -19.26 9.56
CA ALA A 65 -18.42 -19.70 8.32
C ALA A 65 -19.05 -21.01 7.79
N GLY A 66 -19.24 -21.11 6.47
CA GLY A 66 -19.75 -22.32 5.82
C GLY A 66 -18.66 -23.38 5.64
N TRP A 67 -18.87 -24.57 6.20
CA TRP A 67 -17.96 -25.71 6.11
C TRP A 67 -18.55 -26.89 5.34
N VAL A 68 -17.64 -27.58 4.66
CA VAL A 68 -17.86 -28.90 4.05
C VAL A 68 -17.51 -29.95 5.10
N MET A 69 -18.49 -30.73 5.55
CA MET A 69 -18.37 -31.63 6.69
C MET A 69 -19.06 -32.97 6.41
N PHE A 70 -18.48 -34.04 6.94
CA PHE A 70 -19.05 -35.39 6.92
C PHE A 70 -19.44 -35.81 8.33
N ARG A 71 -20.50 -36.61 8.42
CA ARG A 71 -20.95 -37.25 9.66
C ARG A 71 -20.91 -38.74 9.46
N LEU A 72 -20.16 -39.43 10.32
CA LEU A 72 -20.18 -40.88 10.42
C LEU A 72 -21.07 -41.28 11.59
N ARG A 73 -21.94 -42.26 11.38
CA ARG A 73 -22.80 -42.81 12.43
C ARG A 73 -22.76 -44.34 12.44
N LEU A 74 -22.60 -44.93 13.62
CA LEU A 74 -22.71 -46.38 13.81
C LEU A 74 -24.19 -46.75 13.93
N MET A 75 -24.69 -47.65 13.07
CA MET A 75 -26.11 -48.03 13.04
C MET A 75 -26.39 -49.35 13.76
N SER A 76 -25.39 -50.22 13.91
CA SER A 76 -25.52 -51.50 14.62
C SER A 76 -25.25 -51.35 16.12
N LYS A 77 -25.86 -52.21 16.96
CA LYS A 77 -25.52 -52.33 18.39
C LYS A 77 -24.32 -53.29 18.56
N PRO A 78 -23.14 -52.82 19.00
CA PRO A 78 -22.00 -53.70 19.19
C PRO A 78 -22.15 -54.58 20.43
N ALA A 79 -21.71 -55.84 20.33
CA ALA A 79 -21.79 -56.80 21.43
C ALA A 79 -20.93 -56.41 22.65
N GLY A 80 -19.82 -55.69 22.43
CA GLY A 80 -18.87 -55.21 23.46
C GLY A 80 -19.10 -53.76 23.94
N GLY A 81 -20.28 -53.19 23.70
CA GLY A 81 -20.64 -51.85 24.19
C GLY A 81 -20.15 -50.66 23.34
N ALA A 82 -18.94 -50.72 22.77
CA ALA A 82 -18.43 -49.71 21.84
C ALA A 82 -17.55 -50.34 20.74
N VAL A 83 -17.41 -49.64 19.61
CA VAL A 83 -16.54 -50.02 18.49
C VAL A 83 -15.50 -48.94 18.28
N ALA A 84 -14.22 -49.30 18.35
CA ALA A 84 -13.14 -48.39 17.99
C ALA A 84 -13.01 -48.31 16.45
N ALA A 85 -13.18 -47.11 15.89
CA ALA A 85 -13.05 -46.88 14.46
C ALA A 85 -12.32 -45.57 14.16
N SER A 86 -11.62 -45.55 13.02
CA SER A 86 -10.99 -44.37 12.44
C SER A 86 -11.66 -44.01 11.12
N PHE A 87 -11.88 -42.72 10.91
CA PHE A 87 -12.49 -42.11 9.74
C PHE A 87 -11.47 -41.17 9.12
N ALA A 88 -11.20 -41.30 7.82
CA ALA A 88 -10.37 -40.38 7.06
C ALA A 88 -11.13 -39.84 5.85
N CYS A 89 -11.00 -38.54 5.57
CA CYS A 89 -11.50 -37.97 4.32
C CYS A 89 -10.54 -36.95 3.71
N ARG A 90 -10.49 -36.91 2.38
CA ARG A 90 -9.67 -35.95 1.61
C ARG A 90 -10.37 -35.50 0.33
N LEU A 91 -10.04 -34.29 -0.12
CA LEU A 91 -10.40 -33.80 -1.44
C LEU A 91 -9.51 -34.47 -2.49
N VAL A 92 -10.13 -34.99 -3.54
CA VAL A 92 -9.40 -35.56 -4.69
C VAL A 92 -9.28 -34.49 -5.76
N ASP A 93 -8.07 -34.27 -6.28
CA ASP A 93 -7.88 -33.36 -7.40
C ASP A 93 -8.44 -34.02 -8.68
N PRO A 94 -9.49 -33.46 -9.31
CA PRO A 94 -10.09 -34.06 -10.49
C PRO A 94 -9.19 -34.02 -11.73
N ASN A 95 -8.10 -33.25 -11.71
CA ASN A 95 -7.14 -33.16 -12.80
C ASN A 95 -5.88 -34.01 -12.56
N GLN A 96 -5.52 -34.28 -11.30
CA GLN A 96 -4.37 -35.10 -10.92
C GLN A 96 -4.65 -36.00 -9.69
N PRO A 97 -5.49 -37.06 -9.84
CA PRO A 97 -5.84 -37.93 -8.71
C PRO A 97 -4.60 -38.55 -8.05
N GLY A 98 -4.52 -38.50 -6.73
CA GLY A 98 -3.44 -39.09 -5.92
C GLY A 98 -2.19 -38.22 -5.76
N LEU A 99 -1.77 -37.46 -6.78
CA LEU A 99 -0.63 -36.53 -6.68
C LEU A 99 -1.04 -35.12 -6.20
N GLY A 100 -2.27 -34.72 -6.51
CA GLY A 100 -2.83 -33.39 -6.20
C GLY A 100 -3.82 -33.38 -5.03
N ASP A 101 -4.09 -34.52 -4.39
CA ASP A 101 -5.12 -34.66 -3.36
C ASP A 101 -4.79 -33.84 -2.10
N SER A 102 -5.79 -33.48 -1.31
CA SER A 102 -5.55 -32.83 -0.02
C SER A 102 -5.01 -33.83 1.01
N PRO A 103 -4.35 -33.37 2.08
CA PRO A 103 -4.06 -34.22 3.23
C PRO A 103 -5.35 -34.83 3.81
N ASP A 104 -5.24 -36.02 4.39
CA ASP A 104 -6.35 -36.68 5.08
C ASP A 104 -6.74 -35.92 6.35
N GLN A 105 -8.02 -35.61 6.47
CA GLN A 105 -8.62 -35.22 7.73
C GLN A 105 -9.09 -36.48 8.45
N ILE A 106 -8.39 -36.82 9.53
CA ILE A 106 -8.59 -38.07 10.28
C ILE A 106 -9.28 -37.77 11.60
N SER A 107 -10.28 -38.59 11.93
CA SER A 107 -10.93 -38.60 13.24
C SER A 107 -11.08 -40.03 13.72
N SER A 108 -10.65 -40.30 14.94
CA SER A 108 -10.74 -41.62 15.56
C SER A 108 -11.52 -41.53 16.86
N ALA A 109 -12.46 -42.44 17.07
CA ALA A 109 -13.30 -42.47 18.26
C ALA A 109 -13.77 -43.89 18.58
N SER A 110 -14.21 -44.09 19.82
CA SER A 110 -15.03 -45.24 20.20
C SER A 110 -16.49 -44.88 19.99
N PHE A 111 -17.17 -45.63 19.13
CA PHE A 111 -18.56 -45.40 18.76
C PHE A 111 -19.48 -46.34 19.53
N HIS A 112 -20.45 -45.78 20.24
CA HIS A 112 -21.57 -46.52 20.78
C HIS A 112 -22.68 -46.63 19.74
N ALA A 113 -23.65 -47.52 19.99
CA ALA A 113 -24.79 -47.69 19.09
C ALA A 113 -25.50 -46.35 18.82
N TYR A 114 -25.68 -46.01 17.54
CA TYR A 114 -26.32 -44.78 17.07
C TYR A 114 -25.56 -43.48 17.34
N GLU A 115 -24.35 -43.55 17.88
CA GLU A 115 -23.46 -42.41 18.07
C GLU A 115 -22.93 -41.92 16.72
N PHE A 116 -22.74 -40.60 16.61
CA PHE A 116 -22.18 -39.98 15.43
C PHE A 116 -20.95 -39.14 15.75
N HIS A 117 -20.08 -38.99 14.77
CA HIS A 117 -18.93 -38.11 14.83
C HIS A 117 -18.83 -37.25 13.57
N ASP A 118 -18.52 -35.98 13.74
CA ASP A 118 -18.44 -34.99 12.66
C ASP A 118 -16.99 -34.71 12.31
N VAL A 119 -16.68 -34.74 11.01
CA VAL A 119 -15.36 -34.44 10.45
C VAL A 119 -15.48 -33.27 9.50
N TYR A 120 -14.79 -32.18 9.83
CA TYR A 120 -14.76 -30.94 9.06
C TYR A 120 -13.62 -31.03 8.05
N LEU A 121 -13.95 -31.08 6.75
CA LEU A 121 -12.97 -31.30 5.70
C LEU A 121 -12.31 -30.00 5.26
N VAL A 122 -13.11 -29.00 4.89
CA VAL A 122 -12.61 -27.76 4.31
C VAL A 122 -13.61 -26.61 4.45
N ARG A 123 -13.12 -25.38 4.55
CA ARG A 123 -13.95 -24.18 4.46
C ARG A 123 -14.47 -24.02 3.04
N ARG A 124 -15.74 -23.65 2.92
CA ARG A 124 -16.35 -23.37 1.61
C ARG A 124 -15.62 -22.26 0.86
N SER A 125 -15.22 -21.19 1.56
CA SER A 125 -14.44 -20.09 0.98
C SER A 125 -13.08 -20.55 0.45
N GLY A 126 -12.49 -21.60 1.03
CA GLY A 126 -11.27 -22.22 0.50
C GLY A 126 -11.52 -22.82 -0.88
N LEU A 127 -12.58 -23.62 -1.04
CA LEU A 127 -12.97 -24.20 -2.33
C LEU A 127 -13.37 -23.15 -3.38
N GLU A 128 -13.90 -22.00 -2.95
CA GLU A 128 -14.23 -20.87 -3.83
C GLU A 128 -12.98 -19.99 -4.12
N GLY A 129 -11.88 -20.18 -3.40
CA GLY A 129 -10.63 -19.41 -3.46
C GLY A 129 -9.37 -20.25 -3.69
N TRP A 130 -8.45 -20.29 -2.73
CA TRP A 130 -7.11 -20.93 -2.86
C TRP A 130 -7.13 -22.44 -3.16
N GLN A 131 -8.23 -23.12 -2.83
CA GLN A 131 -8.45 -24.56 -3.04
C GLN A 131 -9.38 -24.84 -4.23
N ARG A 132 -9.63 -23.83 -5.10
CA ARG A 132 -10.50 -23.96 -6.28
C ARG A 132 -10.12 -25.08 -7.24
N ARG A 133 -8.86 -25.54 -7.22
CA ARG A 133 -8.43 -26.71 -8.02
C ARG A 133 -9.26 -27.98 -7.76
N TYR A 134 -9.84 -28.12 -6.57
CA TYR A 134 -10.68 -29.26 -6.19
C TYR A 134 -12.15 -29.11 -6.63
N LEU A 135 -12.58 -27.91 -7.04
CA LEU A 135 -13.92 -27.61 -7.52
C LEU A 135 -13.92 -27.50 -9.04
N LYS A 136 -14.55 -28.46 -9.72
CA LYS A 136 -14.61 -28.54 -11.18
C LYS A 136 -16.06 -28.70 -11.63
N ASP A 137 -16.50 -27.91 -12.61
CA ASP A 137 -17.84 -27.98 -13.20
C ASP A 137 -18.98 -28.12 -12.16
N ASP A 138 -18.89 -27.32 -11.10
CA ASP A 138 -19.82 -27.28 -9.96
C ASP A 138 -19.93 -28.60 -9.15
N TYR A 139 -18.88 -29.44 -9.20
CA TYR A 139 -18.75 -30.61 -8.33
C TYR A 139 -17.39 -30.68 -7.62
N ILE A 140 -17.37 -31.40 -6.48
CA ILE A 140 -16.15 -31.80 -5.78
C ILE A 140 -16.06 -33.33 -5.67
N LEU A 141 -14.84 -33.86 -5.63
CA LEU A 141 -14.57 -35.27 -5.35
C LEU A 141 -13.98 -35.40 -3.94
N VAL A 142 -14.55 -36.31 -3.15
CA VAL A 142 -14.06 -36.61 -1.80
C VAL A 142 -13.82 -38.10 -1.67
N GLN A 143 -12.59 -38.49 -1.37
CA GLN A 143 -12.30 -39.87 -0.97
C GLN A 143 -12.50 -40.00 0.53
N PHE A 144 -13.11 -41.11 0.91
CA PHE A 144 -13.52 -41.43 2.27
C PHE A 144 -13.02 -42.84 2.61
N ALA A 145 -12.40 -43.01 3.77
CA ALA A 145 -12.01 -44.31 4.30
C ALA A 145 -12.51 -44.48 5.75
N ILE A 146 -13.01 -45.67 6.07
CA ILE A 146 -13.32 -46.09 7.44
C ILE A 146 -12.56 -47.38 7.75
N THR A 147 -11.99 -47.43 8.94
CA THR A 147 -11.28 -48.59 9.48
C THR A 147 -11.85 -48.93 10.85
N VAL A 148 -12.29 -50.17 11.03
CA VAL A 148 -12.94 -50.70 12.24
C VAL A 148 -12.07 -51.78 12.86
N LEU A 149 -11.81 -51.69 14.16
CA LEU A 149 -11.07 -52.71 14.91
C LEU A 149 -12.01 -53.86 15.32
N LEU A 150 -11.63 -55.11 15.02
CA LEU A 150 -12.46 -56.32 15.17
C LEU A 150 -12.31 -57.06 16.51
N GLY A 151 -11.44 -56.60 17.43
CA GLY A 151 -11.20 -57.25 18.72
C GLY A 151 -10.96 -56.29 19.88
N GLU A 152 -11.27 -56.73 21.11
CA GLU A 152 -10.98 -55.94 22.33
C GLU A 152 -9.47 -55.85 22.57
N PRO A 153 -8.94 -54.65 22.92
CA PRO A 153 -7.53 -54.48 23.24
C PRO A 153 -7.24 -55.18 24.58
N LYS A 154 -6.68 -56.39 24.54
CA LYS A 154 -6.11 -57.02 25.73
C LYS A 154 -4.86 -56.25 26.14
N ASN A 155 -4.78 -55.91 27.43
CA ASN A 155 -3.65 -55.22 28.07
C ASN A 155 -2.31 -55.79 27.59
N ALA A 156 -1.71 -55.15 26.59
CA ALA A 156 -0.34 -55.36 26.22
C ALA A 156 0.51 -54.61 27.25
N VAL A 157 1.20 -55.37 28.10
CA VAL A 157 2.39 -54.88 28.80
C VAL A 157 3.26 -54.24 27.74
N ALA A 158 3.65 -52.98 27.95
CA ALA A 158 4.40 -52.18 27.00
C ALA A 158 5.65 -52.93 26.50
N SER A 159 5.50 -53.63 25.38
CA SER A 159 6.62 -53.99 24.53
C SER A 159 6.80 -52.84 23.56
N ASP A 160 8.03 -52.34 23.55
CA ASP A 160 8.61 -51.28 22.76
C ASP A 160 8.52 -51.57 21.25
N ALA A 161 7.30 -51.57 20.73
CA ALA A 161 6.99 -51.49 19.32
C ALA A 161 6.27 -50.17 19.13
N GLY A 162 7.07 -49.12 18.90
CA GLY A 162 6.62 -47.76 18.70
C GLY A 162 5.59 -47.61 17.57
N PRO A 163 5.06 -46.39 17.37
CA PRO A 163 4.20 -46.09 16.24
C PRO A 163 4.81 -46.67 14.94
N PRO A 164 3.99 -47.17 13.99
CA PRO A 164 4.52 -47.59 12.67
C PRO A 164 5.42 -46.46 12.21
N PRO A 165 6.67 -46.71 11.74
CA PRO A 165 7.70 -45.68 11.62
C PRO A 165 7.15 -44.50 10.84
N SER A 166 6.61 -43.52 11.57
CA SER A 166 6.09 -42.30 11.02
C SER A 166 7.36 -41.52 10.83
N VAL A 167 7.77 -41.36 9.57
CA VAL A 167 8.89 -40.50 9.25
C VAL A 167 8.59 -39.17 9.95
N PRO A 168 9.35 -38.79 11.00
CA PRO A 168 9.07 -37.56 11.71
C PRO A 168 9.15 -36.43 10.68
N SER A 169 8.22 -35.49 10.74
CA SER A 169 8.31 -34.28 9.92
C SER A 169 9.70 -33.69 10.08
N SER A 170 10.35 -33.32 8.97
CA SER A 170 11.70 -32.76 9.01
C SER A 170 11.81 -31.65 10.07
N ASP A 171 12.71 -31.82 11.03
CA ASP A 171 12.99 -30.84 12.08
C ASP A 171 14.22 -29.98 11.75
N LEU A 172 14.71 -30.03 10.51
CA LEU A 172 15.83 -29.22 10.02
C LEU A 172 15.60 -27.73 10.28
N HIS A 173 14.39 -27.23 10.04
CA HIS A 173 14.04 -25.83 10.31
C HIS A 173 14.28 -25.46 11.79
N ARG A 174 14.01 -26.37 12.72
CA ARG A 174 14.22 -26.16 14.16
C ARG A 174 15.70 -26.26 14.52
N GLN A 175 16.42 -27.23 13.94
CA GLN A 175 17.85 -27.44 14.19
C GLN A 175 18.70 -26.29 13.66
N PHE A 176 18.45 -25.82 12.43
CA PHE A 176 19.11 -24.64 11.87
C PHE A 176 18.67 -23.34 12.57
N GLY A 177 17.40 -23.24 12.98
CA GLY A 177 16.95 -22.13 13.83
C GLY A 177 17.71 -22.07 15.16
N GLU A 178 17.97 -23.23 15.78
CA GLU A 178 18.78 -23.32 17.00
C GLU A 178 20.25 -23.02 16.75
N LEU A 179 20.79 -23.42 15.60
CA LEU A 179 22.15 -23.05 15.19
C LEU A 179 22.31 -21.53 15.08
N LEU A 180 21.34 -20.84 14.47
CA LEU A 180 21.33 -19.38 14.39
C LEU A 180 21.23 -18.73 15.77
N ARG A 181 20.37 -19.26 16.67
CA ARG A 181 20.20 -18.72 18.03
C ARG A 181 21.41 -18.93 18.93
N SER A 182 21.99 -20.12 18.90
CA SER A 182 23.14 -20.48 19.73
C SER A 182 24.45 -19.87 19.24
N GLN A 183 24.49 -19.39 17.99
CA GLN A 183 25.67 -18.80 17.33
C GLN A 183 26.89 -19.74 17.27
N LYS A 184 26.67 -21.04 17.54
CA LYS A 184 27.74 -22.01 17.67
C LYS A 184 28.34 -22.33 16.31
N GLY A 185 29.60 -21.93 16.13
CA GLY A 185 30.31 -22.09 14.86
C GLY A 185 30.05 -20.97 13.85
N ALA A 186 29.50 -19.84 14.29
CA ALA A 186 29.37 -18.64 13.46
C ALA A 186 30.76 -18.15 13.02
N ASP A 187 30.92 -17.91 11.72
CA ASP A 187 32.17 -17.58 11.05
C ASP A 187 32.06 -16.30 10.19
N VAL A 188 30.96 -15.56 10.33
CA VAL A 188 30.73 -14.22 9.78
C VAL A 188 29.89 -13.38 10.74
N THR A 189 30.14 -12.08 10.81
CA THR A 189 29.33 -11.14 11.62
C THR A 189 28.83 -10.00 10.75
N PHE A 190 27.54 -9.73 10.80
CA PHE A 190 26.92 -8.58 10.15
C PHE A 190 26.73 -7.43 11.13
N HIS A 191 27.01 -6.20 10.71
CA HIS A 191 26.64 -4.99 11.45
C HIS A 191 25.47 -4.32 10.76
N VAL A 192 24.31 -4.30 11.41
CA VAL A 192 23.07 -3.78 10.86
C VAL A 192 22.47 -2.77 11.83
N SER A 193 22.32 -1.51 11.43
CA SER A 193 21.79 -0.44 12.29
C SER A 193 22.49 -0.33 13.67
N GLY A 194 23.81 -0.59 13.72
CA GLY A 194 24.60 -0.56 14.95
C GLY A 194 24.58 -1.86 15.77
N GLU A 195 23.85 -2.89 15.33
CA GLU A 195 23.76 -4.18 16.00
C GLU A 195 24.64 -5.23 15.31
N SER A 196 25.37 -6.02 16.09
CA SER A 196 26.18 -7.14 15.59
C SER A 196 25.37 -8.43 15.56
N VAL A 197 25.28 -9.08 14.39
CA VAL A 197 24.51 -10.30 14.15
C VAL A 197 25.44 -11.40 13.61
N PRO A 198 25.86 -12.37 14.46
CA PRO A 198 26.66 -13.52 14.03
C PRO A 198 25.85 -14.49 13.16
N ALA A 199 26.48 -15.05 12.13
CA ALA A 199 25.87 -16.03 11.22
C ALA A 199 26.91 -17.01 10.64
N HIS A 200 26.47 -17.90 9.75
CA HIS A 200 27.27 -19.00 9.21
C HIS A 200 27.36 -18.88 7.68
N ARG A 201 28.57 -18.66 7.15
CA ARG A 201 28.86 -18.42 5.73
C ARG A 201 28.28 -19.53 4.85
N SER A 202 28.47 -20.79 5.25
CA SER A 202 28.02 -21.96 4.49
C SER A 202 26.51 -22.03 4.32
N VAL A 203 25.74 -21.73 5.37
CA VAL A 203 24.27 -21.72 5.32
C VAL A 203 23.76 -20.57 4.44
N LEU A 204 24.34 -19.38 4.62
CA LEU A 204 23.99 -18.19 3.82
C LEU A 204 24.27 -18.41 2.33
N ALA A 205 25.46 -18.89 2.00
CA ALA A 205 25.88 -19.15 0.63
C ALA A 205 25.04 -20.25 -0.04
N ALA A 206 24.66 -21.30 0.70
CA ALA A 206 23.81 -22.37 0.18
C ALA A 206 22.39 -21.89 -0.18
N ARG A 207 21.92 -20.80 0.42
CA ARG A 207 20.52 -20.35 0.33
C ARG A 207 20.34 -19.04 -0.41
N SER A 208 21.43 -18.29 -0.63
CA SER A 208 21.42 -17.03 -1.36
C SER A 208 22.61 -16.99 -2.33
N PRO A 209 22.37 -16.84 -3.65
CA PRO A 209 23.46 -16.69 -4.63
C PRO A 209 24.27 -15.40 -4.39
N VAL A 210 23.65 -14.39 -3.80
CA VAL A 210 24.32 -13.12 -3.45
C VAL A 210 25.29 -13.33 -2.30
N PHE A 211 24.89 -14.04 -1.24
CA PHE A 211 25.84 -14.39 -0.18
C PHE A 211 26.91 -15.38 -0.64
N MET A 212 26.60 -16.29 -1.56
CA MET A 212 27.61 -17.16 -2.18
C MET A 212 28.70 -16.32 -2.86
N ALA A 213 28.30 -15.38 -3.72
CA ALA A 213 29.24 -14.50 -4.41
C ALA A 213 30.00 -13.58 -3.42
N GLN A 214 29.31 -13.03 -2.43
CA GLN A 214 29.90 -12.08 -1.47
C GLN A 214 30.87 -12.74 -0.49
N LEU A 215 30.61 -13.97 -0.05
CA LEU A 215 31.38 -14.63 1.01
C LEU A 215 32.37 -15.67 0.48
N TYR A 216 32.21 -16.16 -0.76
CA TYR A 216 33.09 -17.16 -1.36
C TYR A 216 33.61 -16.78 -2.75
N GLY A 217 33.26 -15.60 -3.27
CA GLY A 217 33.80 -15.07 -4.52
C GLY A 217 35.18 -14.41 -4.36
N HIS A 218 35.53 -13.50 -5.27
CA HIS A 218 36.82 -12.78 -5.27
C HIS A 218 36.79 -11.45 -4.51
N THR A 219 35.89 -11.33 -3.52
CA THR A 219 35.68 -10.13 -2.71
C THR A 219 36.62 -10.09 -1.51
N LYS A 220 36.81 -8.90 -0.92
CA LYS A 220 37.73 -8.69 0.22
C LYS A 220 37.29 -9.51 1.45
N GLU A 221 35.98 -9.69 1.60
CA GLU A 221 35.32 -10.49 2.62
C GLU A 221 35.59 -11.99 2.46
N ALA A 222 35.73 -12.50 1.22
CA ALA A 222 36.00 -13.91 0.97
C ALA A 222 37.41 -14.34 1.41
N SER A 223 38.39 -13.44 1.28
CA SER A 223 39.77 -13.63 1.72
C SER A 223 40.01 -13.45 3.23
N THR A 224 38.97 -13.12 4.00
CA THR A 224 39.07 -12.90 5.46
C THR A 224 38.56 -14.14 6.22
N SER A 225 39.24 -14.54 7.30
CA SER A 225 38.88 -15.73 8.10
C SER A 225 37.59 -15.56 8.91
N ALA A 226 37.27 -14.33 9.33
CA ALA A 226 36.02 -13.96 10.00
C ALA A 226 35.53 -12.59 9.46
N PRO A 227 34.88 -12.54 8.29
CA PRO A 227 34.46 -11.29 7.69
C PRO A 227 33.43 -10.56 8.54
N CYS A 228 33.58 -9.24 8.55
CA CYS A 228 32.68 -8.30 9.17
C CYS A 228 31.96 -7.53 8.06
N VAL A 229 30.66 -7.75 7.90
CA VAL A 229 29.89 -7.20 6.77
C VAL A 229 28.95 -6.12 7.27
N GLU A 230 29.10 -4.90 6.76
CA GLU A 230 28.24 -3.78 7.12
C GLU A 230 26.99 -3.73 6.22
N VAL A 231 25.80 -3.65 6.82
CA VAL A 231 24.51 -3.51 6.12
C VAL A 231 23.91 -2.18 6.52
N LYS A 232 24.02 -1.19 5.61
CA LYS A 232 23.61 0.20 5.85
C LYS A 232 22.14 0.47 5.53
N ASP A 233 21.61 -0.22 4.52
CA ASP A 233 20.30 0.06 3.94
C ASP A 233 19.31 -1.06 4.27
N MET A 234 19.23 -1.45 5.55
CA MET A 234 18.27 -2.43 6.06
C MET A 234 18.07 -2.27 7.57
N GLU A 235 16.83 -2.29 8.02
CA GLU A 235 16.51 -2.33 9.45
C GLU A 235 16.87 -3.69 10.07
N ALA A 236 17.28 -3.68 11.33
CA ALA A 236 17.71 -4.89 12.03
C ALA A 236 16.59 -5.95 12.14
N GLU A 237 15.32 -5.55 12.27
CA GLU A 237 14.19 -6.48 12.31
C GLU A 237 13.99 -7.21 10.97
N VAL A 238 14.03 -6.46 9.85
CA VAL A 238 13.91 -7.02 8.49
C VAL A 238 15.07 -7.96 8.18
N PHE A 239 16.30 -7.57 8.55
CA PHE A 239 17.48 -8.41 8.37
C PHE A 239 17.39 -9.72 9.17
N ARG A 240 16.90 -9.67 10.42
CA ARG A 240 16.66 -10.87 11.24
C ARG A 240 15.57 -11.76 10.67
N ALA A 241 14.49 -11.20 10.14
CA ALA A 241 13.43 -11.96 9.48
C ALA A 241 13.97 -12.69 8.24
N MET A 242 14.78 -12.00 7.43
CA MET A 242 15.47 -12.59 6.28
C MET A 242 16.45 -13.70 6.69
N LEU A 243 17.27 -13.47 7.71
CA LEU A 243 18.18 -14.48 8.25
C LEU A 243 17.43 -15.69 8.79
N ARG A 244 16.37 -15.48 9.57
CA ARG A 244 15.50 -16.55 10.05
C ARG A 244 15.00 -17.37 8.87
N PHE A 245 14.44 -16.73 7.85
CA PHE A 245 13.98 -17.42 6.65
C PHE A 245 15.09 -18.24 5.95
N ILE A 246 16.31 -17.72 5.86
CA ILE A 246 17.43 -18.46 5.26
C ILE A 246 17.68 -19.78 6.01
N TYR A 247 17.61 -19.76 7.34
CA TYR A 247 17.86 -20.93 8.19
C TYR A 247 16.65 -21.86 8.34
N THR A 248 15.43 -21.31 8.38
CA THR A 248 14.23 -22.06 8.79
C THR A 248 13.20 -22.23 7.67
N ASP A 249 13.35 -21.50 6.56
CA ASP A 249 12.37 -21.43 5.46
C ASP A 249 10.98 -20.94 5.93
N THR A 250 10.94 -20.21 7.05
CA THR A 250 9.73 -19.63 7.64
C THR A 250 9.90 -18.13 7.94
N ALA A 251 8.81 -17.38 7.82
CA ALA A 251 8.75 -15.94 8.11
C ALA A 251 7.47 -15.62 8.91
N PRO A 252 7.46 -15.90 10.24
CA PRO A 252 6.29 -15.67 11.11
C PRO A 252 5.80 -14.21 11.12
N GLU A 253 6.67 -13.27 10.76
CA GLU A 253 6.34 -11.85 10.61
C GLU A 253 5.25 -11.62 9.56
N LEU A 254 5.20 -12.46 8.52
CA LEU A 254 4.20 -12.40 7.45
C LEU A 254 2.85 -13.01 7.83
N GLU A 255 2.81 -13.86 8.88
CA GLU A 255 1.57 -14.49 9.38
C GLU A 255 0.75 -13.54 10.26
N ARG A 256 1.33 -12.40 10.66
CA ARG A 256 0.66 -11.38 11.47
C ARG A 256 -0.37 -10.61 10.64
N SER A 257 -1.44 -10.18 11.30
CA SER A 257 -2.44 -9.28 10.73
C SER A 257 -2.14 -7.83 11.12
N GLY A 258 -2.49 -6.87 10.26
CA GLY A 258 -2.33 -5.44 10.52
C GLY A 258 -1.23 -4.77 9.68
N TRP A 259 -1.24 -3.44 9.68
CA TRP A 259 -0.41 -2.60 8.81
C TRP A 259 1.10 -2.76 9.05
N GLN A 260 1.52 -3.04 10.28
CA GLN A 260 2.95 -3.29 10.57
C GLN A 260 3.45 -4.55 9.85
N ALA A 261 2.63 -5.59 9.76
CA ALA A 261 2.99 -6.82 9.05
C ALA A 261 3.14 -6.56 7.54
N THR A 262 2.27 -5.72 6.97
CA THR A 262 2.33 -5.30 5.57
C THR A 262 3.59 -4.45 5.29
N ALA A 263 3.93 -3.52 6.19
CA ALA A 263 5.14 -2.70 6.06
C ALA A 263 6.42 -3.56 6.12
N ILE A 264 6.49 -4.49 7.08
CA ILE A 264 7.60 -5.46 7.17
C ILE A 264 7.66 -6.30 5.88
N ALA A 265 6.51 -6.76 5.36
CA ALA A 265 6.46 -7.54 4.12
C ALA A 265 6.99 -6.75 2.92
N GLN A 266 6.74 -5.44 2.83
CA GLN A 266 7.27 -4.59 1.75
C GLN A 266 8.80 -4.47 1.81
N HIS A 267 9.36 -4.20 2.99
CA HIS A 267 10.82 -4.12 3.17
C HIS A 267 11.50 -5.49 3.01
N LEU A 268 10.83 -6.56 3.46
CA LEU A 268 11.32 -7.92 3.32
C LEU A 268 11.25 -8.41 1.87
N LEU A 269 10.30 -7.93 1.07
CA LEU A 269 10.24 -8.15 -0.37
C LEU A 269 11.48 -7.57 -1.06
N GLU A 270 11.82 -6.32 -0.77
CA GLU A 270 13.04 -5.68 -1.30
C GLU A 270 14.30 -6.46 -0.90
N ALA A 271 14.40 -6.84 0.37
CA ALA A 271 15.51 -7.67 0.86
C ALA A 271 15.58 -9.02 0.14
N ALA A 272 14.45 -9.70 -0.01
CA ALA A 272 14.37 -10.99 -0.67
C ALA A 272 14.82 -10.91 -2.13
N ASP A 273 14.40 -9.88 -2.86
CA ASP A 273 14.86 -9.64 -4.23
C ASP A 273 16.37 -9.34 -4.28
N ARG A 274 16.85 -8.43 -3.41
CA ARG A 274 18.26 -8.03 -3.31
C ARG A 274 19.20 -9.21 -3.05
N TYR A 275 18.76 -10.20 -2.26
CA TYR A 275 19.57 -11.38 -1.90
C TYR A 275 19.20 -12.64 -2.70
N GLY A 276 18.31 -12.56 -3.69
CA GLY A 276 17.94 -13.68 -4.56
C GLY A 276 17.15 -14.80 -3.85
N LEU A 277 16.29 -14.44 -2.90
CA LEU A 277 15.46 -15.35 -2.11
C LEU A 277 14.04 -15.47 -2.70
N GLU A 278 13.92 -16.15 -3.84
CA GLU A 278 12.68 -16.23 -4.64
C GLU A 278 11.43 -16.68 -3.87
N ARG A 279 11.56 -17.68 -2.98
CA ARG A 279 10.42 -18.16 -2.19
C ARG A 279 9.94 -17.11 -1.18
N LEU A 280 10.85 -16.43 -0.50
CA LEU A 280 10.51 -15.36 0.44
C LEU A 280 9.88 -14.17 -0.28
N LYS A 281 10.41 -13.81 -1.45
CA LYS A 281 9.87 -12.75 -2.30
C LYS A 281 8.39 -13.03 -2.64
N ARG A 282 8.07 -14.26 -3.06
CA ARG A 282 6.67 -14.67 -3.33
C ARG A 282 5.77 -14.63 -2.09
N MET A 283 6.27 -15.05 -0.93
CA MET A 283 5.50 -14.96 0.32
C MET A 283 5.19 -13.49 0.68
N CYS A 284 6.14 -12.59 0.45
CA CYS A 284 5.92 -11.17 0.66
C CYS A 284 4.93 -10.59 -0.37
N GLU A 285 5.02 -10.97 -1.65
CA GLU A 285 4.05 -10.58 -2.68
C GLU A 285 2.62 -10.99 -2.30
N GLU A 286 2.44 -12.24 -1.84
CA GLU A 286 1.14 -12.73 -1.38
C GLU A 286 0.62 -11.88 -0.21
N LYS A 287 1.44 -11.69 0.83
CA LYS A 287 1.05 -10.90 2.00
C LYS A 287 0.68 -9.47 1.63
N VAL A 288 1.48 -8.81 0.80
CA VAL A 288 1.21 -7.43 0.37
C VAL A 288 -0.03 -7.35 -0.52
N SER A 289 -0.30 -8.37 -1.35
CA SER A 289 -1.49 -8.41 -2.21
C SER A 289 -2.81 -8.50 -1.43
N MET A 290 -2.79 -9.09 -0.24
CA MET A 290 -3.99 -9.23 0.62
C MET A 290 -4.43 -7.91 1.24
N ASP A 291 -3.51 -6.95 1.37
CA ASP A 291 -3.72 -5.69 2.09
C ASP A 291 -3.69 -4.47 1.13
N ILE A 292 -3.96 -4.67 -0.17
CA ILE A 292 -4.06 -3.58 -1.15
C ILE A 292 -5.27 -2.68 -0.84
N SER A 293 -5.03 -1.37 -0.79
CA SER A 293 -6.03 -0.33 -0.54
C SER A 293 -5.71 0.94 -1.33
N VAL A 294 -6.66 1.88 -1.41
CA VAL A 294 -6.43 3.17 -2.10
C VAL A 294 -5.19 3.89 -1.56
N GLY A 295 -4.98 3.86 -0.24
CA GLY A 295 -3.85 4.56 0.40
C GLY A 295 -2.48 3.98 0.10
N ASN A 296 -2.38 2.72 -0.33
CA ASN A 296 -1.10 2.04 -0.54
C ASN A 296 -0.92 1.44 -1.95
N VAL A 297 -1.96 1.41 -2.79
CA VAL A 297 -1.90 0.71 -4.08
C VAL A 297 -0.89 1.37 -5.02
N ALA A 298 -0.70 2.68 -4.95
CA ALA A 298 0.32 3.37 -5.74
C ALA A 298 1.76 2.97 -5.36
N THR A 299 2.09 3.00 -4.06
CA THR A 299 3.43 2.63 -3.57
C THR A 299 3.68 1.13 -3.75
N THR A 300 2.65 0.31 -3.59
CA THR A 300 2.70 -1.13 -3.85
C THR A 300 2.89 -1.43 -5.34
N LEU A 301 2.22 -0.70 -6.23
CA LEU A 301 2.43 -0.81 -7.68
C LEU A 301 3.86 -0.41 -8.07
N ALA A 302 4.39 0.67 -7.46
CA ALA A 302 5.77 1.09 -7.69
C ALA A 302 6.78 0.04 -7.21
N LEU A 303 6.56 -0.54 -6.03
CA LEU A 303 7.36 -1.62 -5.45
C LEU A 303 7.30 -2.88 -6.33
N ALA A 304 6.11 -3.28 -6.76
CA ALA A 304 5.91 -4.44 -7.63
C ALA A 304 6.64 -4.27 -8.96
N GLU A 305 6.59 -3.08 -9.55
CA GLU A 305 7.33 -2.78 -10.78
C GLU A 305 8.85 -2.77 -10.56
N GLN A 306 9.32 -2.15 -9.46
CA GLN A 306 10.75 -2.05 -9.14
C GLN A 306 11.40 -3.43 -8.98
N HIS A 307 10.68 -4.38 -8.40
CA HIS A 307 11.17 -5.73 -8.11
C HIS A 307 10.66 -6.80 -9.09
N GLY A 308 9.99 -6.42 -10.18
CA GLY A 308 9.52 -7.35 -11.21
C GLY A 308 8.43 -8.33 -10.75
N CYS A 309 7.61 -7.95 -9.78
CA CYS A 309 6.53 -8.77 -9.21
C CYS A 309 5.26 -8.69 -10.07
N ALA A 310 5.23 -9.45 -11.17
CA ALA A 310 4.15 -9.37 -12.17
C ALA A 310 2.74 -9.65 -11.62
N LYS A 311 2.61 -10.59 -10.67
CA LYS A 311 1.32 -10.93 -10.06
C LYS A 311 0.83 -9.84 -9.11
N LEU A 312 1.70 -9.33 -8.25
CA LEU A 312 1.38 -8.22 -7.35
C LEU A 312 1.01 -6.96 -8.15
N LYS A 313 1.73 -6.70 -9.26
CA LYS A 313 1.39 -5.62 -10.20
C LYS A 313 -0.01 -5.80 -10.79
N ALA A 314 -0.35 -7.01 -11.25
CA ALA A 314 -1.68 -7.31 -11.76
C ALA A 314 -2.76 -7.09 -10.70
N SER A 315 -2.55 -7.54 -9.46
CA SER A 315 -3.49 -7.29 -8.35
C SER A 315 -3.66 -5.80 -8.04
N CYS A 316 -2.60 -5.00 -8.14
CA CYS A 316 -2.70 -3.55 -8.00
C CYS A 316 -3.55 -2.93 -9.12
N ILE A 317 -3.31 -3.33 -10.37
CA ILE A 317 -4.08 -2.84 -11.53
C ILE A 317 -5.55 -3.27 -11.43
N GLU A 318 -5.81 -4.52 -11.07
CA GLU A 318 -7.17 -5.02 -10.84
C GLU A 318 -7.88 -4.23 -9.75
N PHE A 319 -7.21 -3.94 -8.62
CA PHE A 319 -7.77 -3.11 -7.57
C PHE A 319 -8.12 -1.70 -8.07
N ILE A 320 -7.21 -1.07 -8.83
CA ILE A 320 -7.42 0.28 -9.38
C ILE A 320 -8.62 0.32 -10.33
N LEU A 321 -8.78 -0.72 -11.15
CA LEU A 321 -9.82 -0.80 -12.18
C LEU A 321 -11.13 -1.44 -11.68
N ALA A 322 -11.13 -2.03 -10.48
CA ALA A 322 -12.28 -2.76 -9.94
C ALA A 322 -13.54 -1.87 -9.84
N VAL A 323 -13.38 -0.61 -9.45
CA VAL A 323 -14.44 0.40 -9.42
C VAL A 323 -13.87 1.78 -9.82
N PRO A 324 -14.59 2.62 -10.57
CA PRO A 324 -14.11 3.94 -10.99
C PRO A 324 -13.63 4.82 -9.83
N GLU A 325 -14.30 4.72 -8.67
CA GLU A 325 -13.99 5.46 -7.45
C GLU A 325 -12.58 5.16 -6.93
N ASN A 326 -12.04 3.96 -7.15
CA ASN A 326 -10.68 3.63 -6.73
C ASN A 326 -9.64 4.41 -7.54
N LEU A 327 -9.86 4.59 -8.84
CA LEU A 327 -8.98 5.38 -9.69
C LEU A 327 -9.02 6.87 -9.31
N PHE A 328 -10.23 7.40 -9.05
CA PHE A 328 -10.40 8.79 -8.60
C PHE A 328 -9.79 9.03 -7.21
N ALA A 329 -10.04 8.12 -6.26
CA ALA A 329 -9.50 8.23 -4.91
C ALA A 329 -7.99 8.01 -4.90
N LEU A 330 -7.45 7.13 -5.75
CA LEU A 330 -6.03 6.96 -5.96
C LEU A 330 -5.40 8.25 -6.48
N ALA A 331 -6.04 8.92 -7.46
CA ALA A 331 -5.53 10.16 -8.06
C ALA A 331 -5.29 11.27 -7.03
N ALA A 332 -6.03 11.24 -5.91
CA ALA A 332 -5.88 12.18 -4.79
C ALA A 332 -4.74 11.83 -3.81
N THR A 333 -4.14 10.63 -3.89
CA THR A 333 -3.10 10.18 -2.94
C THR A 333 -1.70 10.71 -3.28
N GLU A 334 -0.87 10.95 -2.25
CA GLU A 334 0.56 11.25 -2.41
C GLU A 334 1.32 10.14 -3.18
N GLY A 335 0.92 8.88 -2.98
CA GLY A 335 1.50 7.75 -3.72
C GLY A 335 1.25 7.87 -5.23
N TYR A 336 0.06 8.29 -5.64
CA TYR A 336 -0.24 8.55 -7.05
C TYR A 336 0.49 9.77 -7.57
N LYS A 337 0.60 10.86 -6.80
CA LYS A 337 1.43 12.03 -7.18
C LYS A 337 2.89 11.61 -7.41
N HIS A 338 3.41 10.67 -6.60
CA HIS A 338 4.74 10.09 -6.78
C HIS A 338 4.87 9.22 -8.04
N LEU A 339 3.78 8.57 -8.49
CA LEU A 339 3.68 7.86 -9.76
C LEU A 339 3.50 8.80 -10.97
N PHE A 340 2.78 9.92 -10.79
CA PHE A 340 2.38 10.88 -11.82
C PHE A 340 3.48 11.89 -12.17
N MET A 341 4.46 12.06 -11.28
CA MET A 341 5.79 12.51 -11.64
C MET A 341 6.39 11.44 -12.55
N LEU A 342 6.07 11.48 -13.86
CA LEU A 342 6.50 10.56 -14.91
C LEU A 342 8.03 10.36 -14.91
N GLY A 343 8.46 9.52 -13.98
CA GLY A 343 9.82 9.13 -13.64
C GLY A 343 10.74 10.23 -13.12
N ARG A 344 11.59 9.85 -12.17
CA ARG A 344 13.01 10.26 -12.17
C ARG A 344 13.80 9.13 -12.84
N PRO A 345 13.71 8.97 -14.17
CA PRO A 345 14.39 7.89 -14.86
C PRO A 345 15.91 8.01 -14.64
N LYS A 346 16.57 6.89 -14.36
CA LYS A 346 18.05 6.81 -14.36
C LYS A 346 18.55 6.35 -15.73
N GLY A 347 18.02 6.96 -16.79
CA GLY A 347 18.23 6.59 -18.19
C GLY A 347 16.98 6.03 -18.88
N VAL A 348 17.12 5.70 -20.17
CA VAL A 348 16.04 5.22 -21.05
C VAL A 348 15.46 3.91 -20.50
N THR A 349 14.14 3.88 -20.28
CA THR A 349 13.43 2.67 -19.83
C THR A 349 11.99 2.67 -20.31
N THR A 350 11.47 1.50 -20.70
CA THR A 350 10.08 1.33 -21.12
C THR A 350 9.07 1.73 -20.04
N LYS A 351 9.45 1.63 -18.75
CA LYS A 351 8.60 2.01 -17.61
C LYS A 351 8.13 3.47 -17.65
N TYR A 352 8.98 4.38 -18.13
CA TYR A 352 8.71 5.82 -18.15
C TYR A 352 8.56 6.39 -19.56
N SER A 353 8.33 5.53 -20.55
CA SER A 353 7.99 5.96 -21.91
C SER A 353 6.62 6.66 -21.90
N LEU A 354 6.47 7.68 -22.74
CA LEU A 354 5.23 8.43 -22.93
C LEU A 354 4.29 7.76 -23.94
N LYS A 355 4.71 6.65 -24.57
CA LYS A 355 3.88 5.88 -25.52
C LYS A 355 2.48 5.53 -25.00
N PRO A 356 2.25 5.17 -23.72
CA PRO A 356 0.91 4.91 -23.20
C PRO A 356 -0.03 6.13 -23.22
N LEU A 357 0.50 7.36 -23.34
CA LEU A 357 -0.32 8.58 -23.41
C LEU A 357 -0.94 8.80 -24.79
N VAL A 358 -0.36 8.21 -25.84
CA VAL A 358 -0.74 8.42 -27.25
C VAL A 358 -2.22 8.13 -27.52
N PRO A 359 -2.81 6.99 -27.07
CA PRO A 359 -4.22 6.72 -27.32
C PRO A 359 -5.13 7.76 -26.67
N ARG A 360 -4.84 8.13 -25.42
CA ARG A 360 -5.66 9.08 -24.66
C ARG A 360 -5.56 10.50 -25.22
N LEU A 361 -4.36 10.93 -25.60
CA LEU A 361 -4.16 12.25 -26.20
C LEU A 361 -4.84 12.34 -27.57
N SER A 362 -4.77 11.26 -28.37
CA SER A 362 -5.45 11.20 -29.67
C SER A 362 -6.97 11.29 -29.53
N GLU A 363 -7.53 10.58 -28.54
CA GLU A 363 -8.96 10.64 -28.22
C GLU A 363 -9.40 12.05 -27.83
N LEU A 364 -8.66 12.70 -26.92
CA LEU A 364 -9.01 14.02 -26.40
C LEU A 364 -8.87 15.14 -27.44
N LEU A 365 -7.88 15.04 -28.33
CA LEU A 365 -7.66 16.04 -29.38
C LEU A 365 -8.47 15.78 -30.65
N GLY A 366 -8.99 14.56 -30.84
CA GLY A 366 -9.68 14.16 -32.07
C GLY A 366 -8.76 14.05 -33.30
N VAL A 367 -7.44 13.99 -33.09
CA VAL A 367 -6.42 13.83 -34.13
C VAL A 367 -5.49 12.67 -33.77
N ASN A 368 -4.95 11.99 -34.78
CA ASN A 368 -4.00 10.91 -34.54
C ASN A 368 -2.65 11.50 -34.06
N VAL A 369 -2.25 11.18 -32.83
CA VAL A 369 -0.96 11.58 -32.28
C VAL A 369 0.10 10.58 -32.74
N VAL A 370 1.12 11.07 -33.43
CA VAL A 370 2.31 10.29 -33.80
C VAL A 370 3.28 10.28 -32.64
N MET A 371 3.90 9.14 -32.34
CA MET A 371 4.92 9.02 -31.29
C MET A 371 6.30 8.92 -31.92
N ALA A 372 7.22 9.80 -31.51
CA ALA A 372 8.62 9.68 -31.85
C ALA A 372 9.29 8.54 -31.06
N ASN A 373 10.33 7.93 -31.63
CA ASN A 373 11.12 6.91 -30.93
C ASN A 373 12.06 7.49 -29.86
N ASP A 374 12.26 8.81 -29.89
CA ASP A 374 13.15 9.56 -29.00
C ASP A 374 12.68 11.04 -28.91
N CYS A 375 13.36 11.90 -28.15
CA CYS A 375 13.12 13.35 -28.13
C CYS A 375 14.11 14.15 -28.98
N ILE A 376 15.19 13.52 -29.45
CA ILE A 376 16.22 14.13 -30.30
C ILE A 376 16.71 13.14 -31.38
N GLY A 377 17.40 13.64 -32.40
CA GLY A 377 18.06 12.82 -33.42
C GLY A 377 17.41 12.89 -34.80
N GLU A 378 18.04 12.26 -35.79
CA GLU A 378 17.65 12.39 -37.20
C GLU A 378 16.25 11.83 -37.48
N GLU A 379 15.86 10.73 -36.86
CA GLU A 379 14.52 10.14 -37.05
C GLU A 379 13.43 11.05 -36.48
N VAL A 380 13.68 11.73 -35.36
CA VAL A 380 12.76 12.71 -34.80
C VAL A 380 12.60 13.91 -35.74
N GLN A 381 13.70 14.40 -36.32
CA GLN A 381 13.68 15.48 -37.31
C GLN A 381 12.88 15.10 -38.57
N LYS A 382 13.08 13.88 -39.08
CA LYS A 382 12.30 13.37 -40.23
C LYS A 382 10.81 13.25 -39.90
N LEU A 383 10.47 12.77 -38.70
CA LEU A 383 9.08 12.67 -38.26
C LEU A 383 8.44 14.05 -38.13
N ALA A 384 9.12 15.01 -37.51
CA ALA A 384 8.66 16.38 -37.40
C ALA A 384 8.45 17.04 -38.79
N ALA A 385 9.41 16.88 -39.70
CA ALA A 385 9.33 17.44 -41.05
C ALA A 385 8.26 16.81 -41.95
N SER A 386 7.80 15.59 -41.64
CA SER A 386 6.75 14.89 -42.38
C SER A 386 5.35 15.06 -41.77
N LEU A 387 5.25 15.77 -40.64
CA LEU A 387 3.98 16.03 -39.97
C LEU A 387 3.16 17.02 -40.81
N PRO A 388 1.91 16.69 -41.19
CA PRO A 388 1.06 17.62 -41.92
C PRO A 388 0.57 18.74 -41.00
N ASP A 389 0.09 19.84 -41.60
CA ASP A 389 -0.58 20.91 -40.86
C ASP A 389 -1.73 20.36 -40.00
N GLY A 390 -1.74 20.71 -38.72
CA GLY A 390 -2.69 20.19 -37.74
C GLY A 390 -2.35 18.80 -37.19
N GLY A 391 -1.26 18.17 -37.63
CA GLY A 391 -0.73 16.95 -37.03
C GLY A 391 -0.09 17.20 -35.66
N VAL A 392 -0.03 16.14 -34.83
CA VAL A 392 0.58 16.19 -33.49
C VAL A 392 1.64 15.12 -33.37
N LEU A 393 2.86 15.53 -32.99
CA LEU A 393 3.97 14.64 -32.67
C LEU A 393 4.26 14.71 -31.16
N LEU A 394 4.16 13.57 -30.48
CA LEU A 394 4.60 13.41 -29.10
C LEU A 394 6.05 12.89 -29.11
N LEU A 395 6.97 13.70 -28.56
CA LEU A 395 8.34 13.29 -28.31
C LEU A 395 8.41 12.33 -27.12
N GLU A 396 9.47 11.53 -27.06
CA GLU A 396 9.72 10.66 -25.90
C GLU A 396 10.14 11.45 -24.65
N ASN A 397 10.13 10.81 -23.49
CA ASN A 397 10.41 11.45 -22.20
C ASN A 397 11.78 12.17 -22.18
N VAL A 398 11.75 13.51 -22.13
CA VAL A 398 12.96 14.35 -22.13
C VAL A 398 13.94 14.02 -20.99
N ARG A 399 13.45 13.51 -19.86
CA ARG A 399 14.30 13.11 -18.72
C ARG A 399 15.04 11.80 -18.92
N PHE A 400 14.82 11.07 -20.02
CA PHE A 400 15.73 9.98 -20.41
C PHE A 400 17.17 10.44 -20.61
N TYR A 401 17.35 11.74 -20.85
CA TYR A 401 18.65 12.41 -20.90
C TYR A 401 18.91 13.14 -19.59
N LYS A 402 20.03 12.82 -18.93
CA LYS A 402 20.49 13.55 -17.73
C LYS A 402 20.79 15.03 -18.03
N GLU A 403 21.02 15.33 -19.30
CA GLU A 403 21.26 16.64 -19.88
C GLU A 403 20.05 17.57 -19.71
N GLU A 404 18.83 17.02 -19.65
CA GLU A 404 17.59 17.77 -19.39
C GLU A 404 17.64 18.52 -18.06
N GLU A 405 17.89 17.80 -16.96
CA GLU A 405 17.93 18.38 -15.60
C GLU A 405 19.15 19.29 -15.38
N LYS A 406 20.19 19.12 -16.21
CA LYS A 406 21.40 19.96 -16.19
C LYS A 406 21.28 21.22 -17.03
N ASN A 407 20.18 21.37 -17.78
CA ASN A 407 20.00 22.46 -18.72
C ASN A 407 21.17 22.55 -19.73
N ASP A 408 21.57 21.41 -20.28
CA ASP A 408 22.70 21.34 -21.18
C ASP A 408 22.41 22.10 -22.50
N PRO A 409 23.26 23.06 -22.91
CA PRO A 409 23.01 23.89 -24.10
C PRO A 409 22.93 23.10 -25.41
N GLU A 410 23.73 22.04 -25.56
CA GLU A 410 23.74 21.23 -26.78
C GLU A 410 22.49 20.35 -26.87
N PHE A 411 22.02 19.83 -25.72
CA PHE A 411 20.75 19.12 -25.65
C PHE A 411 19.56 20.05 -25.94
N ALA A 412 19.52 21.24 -25.34
CA ALA A 412 18.49 22.25 -25.64
C ALA A 412 18.46 22.65 -27.13
N LYS A 413 19.64 22.79 -27.76
CA LYS A 413 19.75 23.07 -29.19
C LYS A 413 19.20 21.93 -30.06
N LYS A 414 19.44 20.67 -29.66
CA LYS A 414 18.88 19.50 -30.35
C LYS A 414 17.37 19.43 -30.22
N LEU A 415 16.81 19.71 -29.03
CA LEU A 415 15.36 19.81 -28.84
C LEU A 415 14.76 20.93 -29.70
N ALA A 416 15.43 22.08 -29.81
CA ALA A 416 14.98 23.19 -30.64
C ALA A 416 15.00 22.87 -32.14
N SER A 417 15.79 21.90 -32.60
CA SER A 417 16.01 21.66 -34.04
C SER A 417 14.77 21.19 -34.83
N VAL A 418 13.68 20.86 -34.14
CA VAL A 418 12.43 20.34 -34.73
C VAL A 418 11.27 21.34 -34.69
N ALA A 419 11.52 22.59 -34.29
CA ALA A 419 10.49 23.61 -34.14
C ALA A 419 10.99 24.99 -34.55
N ASP A 420 10.06 25.89 -34.86
CA ASP A 420 10.35 27.29 -35.21
C ASP A 420 10.10 28.25 -34.03
N LEU A 421 9.16 27.91 -33.14
CA LEU A 421 8.75 28.70 -31.99
C LEU A 421 8.61 27.84 -30.74
N TYR A 422 8.61 28.47 -29.57
CA TYR A 422 8.43 27.78 -28.30
C TYR A 422 7.19 28.30 -27.56
N VAL A 423 6.36 27.36 -27.10
CA VAL A 423 5.24 27.65 -26.20
C VAL A 423 5.47 26.89 -24.90
N ASN A 424 5.61 27.62 -23.79
CA ASN A 424 5.65 27.00 -22.47
C ASN A 424 4.26 27.00 -21.86
N ASP A 425 3.64 25.83 -21.79
CA ASP A 425 2.36 25.63 -21.12
C ASP A 425 2.49 24.74 -19.85
N ALA A 426 3.73 24.57 -19.36
CA ALA A 426 4.06 23.67 -18.26
C ALA A 426 4.45 24.43 -16.98
N PHE A 427 3.50 25.17 -16.38
CA PHE A 427 3.76 25.97 -15.17
C PHE A 427 4.38 25.17 -14.02
N GLY A 428 3.94 23.93 -13.81
CA GLY A 428 4.45 23.06 -12.73
C GLY A 428 5.94 22.72 -12.81
N THR A 429 6.58 22.84 -13.98
CA THR A 429 8.03 22.63 -14.15
C THR A 429 8.81 23.93 -14.31
N ALA A 430 8.14 25.08 -14.39
CA ALA A 430 8.77 26.37 -14.67
C ALA A 430 9.68 26.89 -13.54
N HIS A 431 9.54 26.37 -12.33
CA HIS A 431 10.44 26.66 -11.20
C HIS A 431 11.84 26.04 -11.38
N ARG A 432 12.06 25.20 -12.40
CA ARG A 432 13.35 24.58 -12.69
C ARG A 432 13.91 25.09 -14.01
N ALA A 433 15.19 25.45 -13.98
CA ALA A 433 15.95 25.74 -15.17
C ALA A 433 16.41 24.41 -15.80
N HIS A 434 15.58 23.82 -16.66
CA HIS A 434 15.91 22.63 -17.44
C HIS A 434 16.01 22.97 -18.93
N ALA A 435 16.57 22.06 -19.73
CA ALA A 435 16.73 22.29 -21.16
C ALA A 435 15.39 22.49 -21.87
N SER A 436 14.36 21.70 -21.57
CA SER A 436 13.03 21.81 -22.18
C SER A 436 12.18 22.99 -21.68
N THR A 437 12.52 23.58 -20.53
CA THR A 437 11.73 24.65 -19.87
C THR A 437 12.36 26.04 -19.95
N GLU A 438 13.70 26.11 -19.95
CA GLU A 438 14.47 27.36 -20.01
C GLU A 438 15.45 27.34 -21.18
N GLY A 439 16.27 26.28 -21.31
CA GLY A 439 17.38 26.28 -22.26
C GLY A 439 16.95 26.42 -23.72
N VAL A 440 15.83 25.80 -24.10
CA VAL A 440 15.28 25.80 -25.46
C VAL A 440 14.91 27.21 -25.94
N THR A 441 14.53 28.11 -25.03
CA THR A 441 14.15 29.51 -25.34
C THR A 441 15.30 30.35 -25.89
N LYS A 442 16.54 29.89 -25.73
CA LYS A 442 17.75 30.53 -26.27
C LYS A 442 17.90 30.28 -27.78
N TYR A 443 17.21 29.27 -28.30
CA TYR A 443 17.32 28.83 -29.69
C TYR A 443 16.01 28.97 -30.47
N LEU A 444 14.86 28.96 -29.80
CA LEU A 444 13.55 29.18 -30.40
C LEU A 444 13.01 30.56 -30.06
N LYS A 445 12.61 31.31 -31.09
CA LYS A 445 11.95 32.61 -30.96
C LYS A 445 10.79 32.74 -31.95
N PRO A 446 9.61 33.22 -31.53
CA PRO A 446 9.31 33.72 -30.17
C PRO A 446 9.15 32.58 -29.15
N ALA A 447 9.40 32.90 -27.88
CA ALA A 447 9.20 32.03 -26.73
C ALA A 447 8.04 32.58 -25.90
N VAL A 448 6.86 31.96 -25.95
CA VAL A 448 5.61 32.54 -25.41
C VAL A 448 4.95 31.63 -24.38
N ALA A 449 4.09 32.21 -23.54
CA ALA A 449 3.25 31.44 -22.61
C ALA A 449 2.08 30.79 -23.35
N GLY A 450 1.79 29.52 -23.04
CA GLY A 450 0.50 28.91 -23.36
C GLY A 450 -0.62 29.41 -22.43
N PHE A 451 -1.86 28.97 -22.67
CA PHE A 451 -3.02 29.46 -21.91
C PHE A 451 -3.05 28.99 -20.45
N LEU A 452 -2.56 27.79 -20.14
CA LEU A 452 -2.45 27.33 -18.75
C LEU A 452 -1.40 28.15 -18.02
N MET A 453 -0.23 28.34 -18.64
CA MET A 453 0.83 29.19 -18.08
C MET A 453 0.32 30.61 -17.84
N GLN A 454 -0.31 31.23 -18.85
CA GLN A 454 -0.88 32.57 -18.75
C GLN A 454 -1.87 32.66 -17.59
N LYS A 455 -2.82 31.72 -17.49
CA LYS A 455 -3.81 31.68 -16.41
C LYS A 455 -3.14 31.57 -15.03
N GLU A 456 -2.13 30.72 -14.88
CA GLU A 456 -1.40 30.61 -13.61
C GLU A 456 -0.72 31.93 -13.23
N LEU A 457 -0.10 32.62 -14.18
CA LEU A 457 0.54 33.92 -13.95
C LEU A 457 -0.48 35.03 -13.63
N ASP A 458 -1.61 35.08 -14.33
CA ASP A 458 -2.66 36.08 -14.10
C ASP A 458 -3.20 36.00 -12.66
N TYR A 459 -3.37 34.79 -12.11
CA TYR A 459 -3.82 34.62 -10.73
C TYR A 459 -2.69 34.75 -9.70
N LEU A 460 -1.54 34.10 -9.90
CA LEU A 460 -0.49 34.03 -8.88
C LEU A 460 0.45 35.24 -8.88
N VAL A 461 0.68 35.87 -10.04
CA VAL A 461 1.40 37.14 -10.13
C VAL A 461 0.39 38.27 -10.04
N GLY A 462 -0.64 38.29 -10.89
CA GLY A 462 -1.59 39.39 -10.95
C GLY A 462 -2.40 39.54 -9.66
N ALA A 463 -3.24 38.55 -9.34
CA ALA A 463 -4.18 38.65 -8.21
C ALA A 463 -3.51 38.59 -6.82
N VAL A 464 -2.27 38.10 -6.70
CA VAL A 464 -1.51 38.12 -5.43
C VAL A 464 -0.61 39.34 -5.29
N ALA A 465 -0.02 39.87 -6.38
CA ALA A 465 0.77 41.09 -6.30
C ALA A 465 -0.11 42.33 -6.12
N ASN A 466 -1.27 42.37 -6.78
CA ASN A 466 -2.25 43.45 -6.69
C ASN A 466 -3.64 42.91 -6.30
N PRO A 467 -3.80 42.39 -5.07
CA PRO A 467 -5.03 41.75 -4.63
C PRO A 467 -6.15 42.77 -4.38
N LYS A 468 -7.40 42.34 -4.58
CA LYS A 468 -8.55 43.12 -4.10
C LYS A 468 -8.65 42.93 -2.59
N LYS A 469 -8.70 44.05 -1.86
CA LYS A 469 -8.74 44.04 -0.40
C LYS A 469 -10.17 44.06 0.17
N PRO A 470 -10.43 43.43 1.34
CA PRO A 470 -9.47 42.72 2.18
C PRO A 470 -8.96 41.42 1.56
N PHE A 471 -7.63 41.22 1.61
CA PHE A 471 -6.95 40.02 1.11
C PHE A 471 -6.63 39.10 2.27
N ALA A 472 -7.14 37.87 2.23
CA ALA A 472 -6.84 36.85 3.21
C ALA A 472 -5.95 35.73 2.65
N ALA A 473 -5.05 35.22 3.48
CA ALA A 473 -4.38 33.95 3.24
C ALA A 473 -4.77 32.93 4.29
N ILE A 474 -4.99 31.69 3.87
CA ILE A 474 -5.17 30.52 4.72
C ILE A 474 -3.96 29.62 4.48
N VAL A 475 -3.17 29.38 5.52
CA VAL A 475 -1.97 28.52 5.44
C VAL A 475 -2.07 27.39 6.44
N GLY A 476 -2.05 26.16 5.92
CA GLY A 476 -2.14 24.95 6.74
C GLY A 476 -1.03 23.94 6.44
N GLY A 477 -1.26 22.69 6.83
CA GLY A 477 -0.30 21.60 6.74
C GLY A 477 0.39 21.26 8.06
N SER A 478 1.31 20.30 8.02
CA SER A 478 1.85 19.66 9.23
C SER A 478 3.03 20.40 9.87
N LYS A 479 3.85 21.13 9.10
CA LYS A 479 5.11 21.72 9.57
C LYS A 479 5.19 23.21 9.25
N VAL A 480 5.68 24.00 10.21
CA VAL A 480 6.02 25.41 10.02
C VAL A 480 7.19 25.55 9.05
N SER A 481 8.22 24.70 9.19
CA SER A 481 9.46 24.76 8.40
C SER A 481 9.24 24.73 6.89
N THR A 482 8.20 24.04 6.42
CA THR A 482 7.86 23.92 5.00
C THR A 482 7.02 25.09 4.47
N LYS A 483 6.56 25.99 5.35
CA LYS A 483 5.66 27.11 5.03
C LYS A 483 6.23 28.49 5.39
N ILE A 484 7.46 28.55 5.92
CA ILE A 484 8.09 29.81 6.38
C ILE A 484 8.09 30.84 5.25
N GLY A 485 8.67 30.51 4.09
CA GLY A 485 8.81 31.46 2.99
C GLY A 485 7.47 32.00 2.51
N VAL A 486 6.45 31.13 2.47
CA VAL A 486 5.08 31.51 2.07
C VAL A 486 4.48 32.47 3.09
N ILE A 487 4.56 32.16 4.39
CA ILE A 487 4.03 33.02 5.44
C ILE A 487 4.74 34.38 5.42
N GLU A 488 6.06 34.40 5.32
CA GLU A 488 6.82 35.65 5.32
C GLU A 488 6.50 36.55 4.13
N SER A 489 6.37 35.97 2.93
CA SER A 489 5.96 36.68 1.72
C SER A 489 4.53 37.20 1.83
N LEU A 490 3.59 36.37 2.28
CA LEU A 490 2.18 36.74 2.40
C LEU A 490 1.95 37.78 3.49
N LEU A 491 2.69 37.75 4.60
CA LEU A 491 2.64 38.78 5.65
C LEU A 491 2.95 40.19 5.13
N ALA A 492 3.60 40.34 3.98
CA ALA A 492 3.80 41.64 3.35
C ALA A 492 2.60 42.15 2.54
N LYS A 493 1.62 41.30 2.24
CA LYS A 493 0.57 41.56 1.24
C LYS A 493 -0.85 41.45 1.80
N VAL A 494 -1.07 40.48 2.71
CA VAL A 494 -2.41 40.15 3.23
C VAL A 494 -2.84 41.11 4.33
N ASP A 495 -4.14 41.31 4.45
CA ASP A 495 -4.76 42.01 5.58
C ASP A 495 -5.09 40.99 6.70
N ILE A 496 -5.33 39.73 6.33
CA ILE A 496 -5.72 38.65 7.23
C ILE A 496 -4.88 37.40 6.93
N LEU A 497 -4.31 36.77 7.95
CA LEU A 497 -3.60 35.49 7.85
C LEU A 497 -4.25 34.48 8.80
N ILE A 498 -4.84 33.42 8.26
CA ILE A 498 -5.41 32.31 9.01
C ILE A 498 -4.41 31.15 8.97
N LEU A 499 -4.05 30.60 10.13
CA LEU A 499 -3.22 29.39 10.20
C LEU A 499 -4.04 28.17 10.65
N GLY A 500 -3.76 27.01 10.07
CA GLY A 500 -4.41 25.73 10.39
C GLY A 500 -3.47 24.54 10.30
N GLY A 501 -3.99 23.33 10.39
CA GLY A 501 -3.20 22.10 10.30
C GLY A 501 -2.33 21.84 11.53
N GLY A 502 -1.42 20.86 11.44
CA GLY A 502 -0.52 20.50 12.53
C GLY A 502 0.48 21.60 12.91
N MET A 503 0.78 22.54 12.01
CA MET A 503 1.77 23.57 12.28
C MET A 503 1.36 24.56 13.38
N ILE A 504 0.06 24.72 13.66
CA ILE A 504 -0.45 25.65 14.69
C ILE A 504 0.06 25.29 16.09
N PHE A 505 0.35 24.02 16.37
CA PHE A 505 0.80 23.60 17.70
C PHE A 505 2.20 24.12 18.04
N THR A 506 3.03 24.43 17.02
CA THR A 506 4.29 25.13 17.22
C THR A 506 4.05 26.59 17.66
N PHE A 507 3.02 27.26 17.11
CA PHE A 507 2.63 28.61 17.53
C PHE A 507 2.04 28.61 18.94
N TYR A 508 1.17 27.66 19.28
CA TYR A 508 0.61 27.53 20.63
C TYR A 508 1.70 27.23 21.66
N LYS A 509 2.64 26.34 21.34
CA LYS A 509 3.79 26.04 22.21
C LYS A 509 4.65 27.29 22.43
N ALA A 510 4.90 28.08 21.38
CA ALA A 510 5.62 29.36 21.49
C ALA A 510 4.87 30.40 22.35
N GLN A 511 3.54 30.36 22.38
CA GLN A 511 2.70 31.18 23.26
C GLN A 511 2.58 30.63 24.71
N GLY A 512 3.23 29.50 25.00
CA GLY A 512 3.24 28.88 26.32
C GLY A 512 2.07 27.93 26.60
N TYR A 513 1.29 27.54 25.60
CA TYR A 513 0.19 26.59 25.78
C TYR A 513 0.68 25.14 25.86
N ALA A 514 -0.03 24.32 26.64
CA ALA A 514 0.14 22.88 26.62
C ALA A 514 -0.51 22.30 25.35
N VAL A 515 0.24 21.49 24.60
CA VAL A 515 -0.19 20.94 23.30
C VAL A 515 -0.23 19.40 23.28
N GLY A 516 -0.10 18.75 24.43
CA GLY A 516 -0.09 17.29 24.55
C GLY A 516 0.96 16.63 23.64
N LYS A 517 0.53 15.64 22.85
CA LYS A 517 1.34 14.93 21.84
C LYS A 517 1.20 15.52 20.42
N SER A 518 0.66 16.73 20.29
CA SER A 518 0.51 17.36 18.98
C SER A 518 1.86 17.66 18.33
N LEU A 519 1.89 17.77 17.01
CA LEU A 519 3.12 17.95 16.24
C LEU A 519 3.74 19.33 16.49
N VAL A 520 4.95 19.37 17.07
CA VAL A 520 5.70 20.59 17.37
C VAL A 520 7.08 20.53 16.76
N GLU A 521 7.51 21.62 16.13
CA GLU A 521 8.91 21.84 15.73
C GLU A 521 9.61 22.68 16.81
N GLU A 522 10.21 22.00 17.78
CA GLU A 522 10.85 22.64 18.96
C GLU A 522 11.97 23.64 18.55
N ASP A 523 12.67 23.38 17.44
CA ASP A 523 13.70 24.25 16.90
C ASP A 523 13.14 25.47 16.13
N LYS A 524 11.81 25.63 16.06
CA LYS A 524 11.12 26.71 15.34
C LYS A 524 10.25 27.59 16.24
N LEU A 525 10.31 27.45 17.57
CA LEU A 525 9.51 28.26 18.49
C LEU A 525 9.84 29.75 18.44
N GLU A 526 11.13 30.10 18.36
CA GLU A 526 11.58 31.50 18.20
C GLU A 526 11.07 32.10 16.89
N LEU A 527 11.08 31.30 15.82
CA LEU A 527 10.53 31.71 14.53
C LEU A 527 9.02 31.92 14.59
N ALA A 528 8.27 31.01 15.21
CA ALA A 528 6.82 31.17 15.37
C ALA A 528 6.49 32.45 16.15
N THR A 529 7.26 32.75 17.20
CA THR A 529 7.15 33.99 17.99
C THR A 529 7.40 35.22 17.11
N SER A 530 8.50 35.23 16.35
CA SER A 530 8.84 36.36 15.49
C SER A 530 7.81 36.58 14.36
N LEU A 531 7.20 35.52 13.83
CA LEU A 531 6.12 35.62 12.84
C LEU A 531 4.86 36.27 13.44
N ILE A 532 4.49 35.94 14.69
CA ILE A 532 3.38 36.59 15.40
C ILE A 532 3.66 38.09 15.58
N GLU A 533 4.87 38.45 16.02
CA GLU A 533 5.29 39.85 16.20
C GLU A 533 5.33 40.61 14.86
N LYS A 534 5.81 39.96 13.80
CA LYS A 534 5.85 40.50 12.43
C LYS A 534 4.45 40.76 11.89
N ALA A 535 3.50 39.85 12.13
CA ALA A 535 2.09 40.08 11.78
C ALA A 535 1.53 41.31 12.50
N LYS A 536 1.76 41.42 13.82
CA LYS A 536 1.31 42.55 14.64
C LYS A 536 1.93 43.88 14.19
N SER A 537 3.24 43.92 13.93
CA SER A 537 3.94 45.14 13.49
C SER A 537 3.50 45.61 12.11
N LYS A 538 3.06 44.69 11.24
CA LYS A 538 2.50 45.00 9.92
C LYS A 538 1.00 45.28 9.92
N GLY A 539 0.33 45.20 11.07
CA GLY A 539 -1.12 45.38 11.17
C GLY A 539 -1.93 44.26 10.52
N VAL A 540 -1.33 43.07 10.32
CA VAL A 540 -2.01 41.90 9.78
C VAL A 540 -2.82 41.22 10.88
N SER A 541 -4.09 40.91 10.60
CA SER A 541 -4.92 40.11 11.50
C SER A 541 -4.52 38.63 11.41
N LEU A 542 -3.65 38.18 12.32
CA LEU A 542 -3.25 36.78 12.44
C LEU A 542 -4.29 36.02 13.29
N LEU A 543 -4.95 35.03 12.67
CA LEU A 543 -5.95 34.18 13.31
C LEU A 543 -5.40 32.76 13.48
N LEU A 544 -5.31 32.32 14.73
CA LEU A 544 -5.08 30.93 15.12
C LEU A 544 -6.42 30.32 15.59
N PRO A 545 -6.61 28.98 15.46
CA PRO A 545 -7.80 28.33 15.98
C PRO A 545 -7.96 28.56 17.50
N THR A 546 -9.18 28.75 17.96
CA THR A 546 -9.51 28.91 19.39
C THR A 546 -9.83 27.57 20.06
N ASP A 547 -10.23 26.59 19.26
CA ASP A 547 -10.57 25.23 19.66
C ASP A 547 -10.06 24.23 18.59
N VAL A 548 -9.80 23.00 19.03
CA VAL A 548 -9.24 21.93 18.20
C VAL A 548 -9.92 20.60 18.48
N VAL A 549 -10.00 19.75 17.46
CA VAL A 549 -10.38 18.36 17.61
C VAL A 549 -9.13 17.56 17.95
N VAL A 550 -9.12 16.95 19.13
CA VAL A 550 -8.01 16.13 19.62
C VAL A 550 -8.36 14.65 19.60
N ALA A 551 -7.34 13.81 19.43
CA ALA A 551 -7.45 12.36 19.45
C ALA A 551 -6.41 11.71 20.37
N ASP A 552 -6.69 10.51 20.86
CA ASP A 552 -5.79 9.72 21.71
C ASP A 552 -4.66 9.04 20.91
N LYS A 553 -4.88 8.78 19.62
CA LYS A 553 -3.93 8.20 18.67
C LYS A 553 -4.09 8.78 17.26
N PHE A 554 -3.05 8.66 16.43
CA PHE A 554 -3.10 9.02 15.02
C PHE A 554 -3.71 7.87 14.19
N ALA A 555 -5.04 7.75 14.17
CA ALA A 555 -5.74 6.73 13.41
C ALA A 555 -7.19 7.14 13.10
N ALA A 556 -7.77 6.58 12.04
CA ALA A 556 -9.16 6.83 11.66
C ALA A 556 -10.17 6.40 12.74
N ASP A 557 -9.84 5.37 13.53
CA ASP A 557 -10.67 4.81 14.60
C ASP A 557 -10.37 5.41 16.00
N ALA A 558 -9.56 6.47 16.08
CA ALA A 558 -9.17 7.09 17.34
C ALA A 558 -10.36 7.69 18.10
N ASP A 559 -10.31 7.66 19.44
CA ASP A 559 -11.26 8.39 20.26
C ASP A 559 -10.98 9.89 20.12
N SER A 560 -12.04 10.70 19.96
CA SER A 560 -11.90 12.13 19.66
C SER A 560 -12.81 13.00 20.50
N LYS A 561 -12.35 14.22 20.79
CA LYS A 561 -13.16 15.26 21.44
C LYS A 561 -12.69 16.65 21.01
N THR A 562 -13.57 17.63 21.11
CA THR A 562 -13.22 19.04 20.92
C THR A 562 -12.80 19.64 22.25
N VAL A 563 -11.71 20.41 22.24
CA VAL A 563 -11.22 21.14 23.42
C VAL A 563 -10.76 22.55 23.01
N PRO A 564 -10.77 23.53 23.93
CA PRO A 564 -10.09 24.80 23.72
C PRO A 564 -8.61 24.58 23.41
N ALA A 565 -8.03 25.39 22.52
CA ALA A 565 -6.60 25.31 22.15
C ALA A 565 -5.66 25.49 23.37
N SER A 566 -6.12 26.21 24.40
CA SER A 566 -5.41 26.41 25.68
C SER A 566 -5.51 25.23 26.65
N SER A 567 -6.21 24.15 26.31
CA SER A 567 -6.54 23.05 27.24
C SER A 567 -6.46 21.68 26.59
N ILE A 568 -5.47 21.47 25.71
CA ILE A 568 -5.20 20.17 25.10
C ILE A 568 -4.68 19.20 26.19
N PRO A 569 -5.38 18.07 26.45
CA PRO A 569 -4.98 17.13 27.49
C PRO A 569 -3.64 16.46 27.18
N ASP A 570 -2.91 16.10 28.24
CA ASP A 570 -1.69 15.32 28.08
C ASP A 570 -1.99 13.95 27.46
N GLY A 571 -1.08 13.47 26.61
CA GLY A 571 -1.26 12.23 25.85
C GLY A 571 -2.16 12.33 24.60
N TRP A 572 -2.93 13.41 24.42
CA TRP A 572 -3.79 13.64 23.24
C TRP A 572 -3.09 14.54 22.21
N MET A 573 -3.46 14.43 20.94
CA MET A 573 -2.91 15.24 19.84
C MET A 573 -4.04 15.91 19.04
N GLY A 574 -3.86 17.17 18.66
CA GLY A 574 -4.81 17.87 17.80
C GLY A 574 -4.63 17.47 16.34
N LEU A 575 -5.74 17.14 15.68
CA LEU A 575 -5.77 16.61 14.31
C LEU A 575 -6.68 17.40 13.37
N ASP A 576 -7.52 18.31 13.87
CA ASP A 576 -8.33 19.23 13.08
C ASP A 576 -8.69 20.49 13.89
N ILE A 577 -9.18 21.53 13.22
CA ILE A 577 -9.74 22.72 13.87
C ILE A 577 -11.13 22.44 14.43
N GLY A 578 -11.49 23.07 15.55
CA GLY A 578 -12.79 22.88 16.17
C GLY A 578 -13.91 23.75 15.56
N PRO A 579 -15.18 23.47 15.92
CA PRO A 579 -16.35 24.18 15.42
C PRO A 579 -16.34 25.70 15.67
N ASP A 580 -15.80 26.18 16.79
CA ASP A 580 -15.77 27.63 17.06
C ASP A 580 -14.78 28.35 16.15
N SER A 581 -13.64 27.70 15.86
CA SER A 581 -12.63 28.16 14.91
C SER A 581 -13.18 28.15 13.49
N ILE A 582 -13.89 27.08 13.09
CA ILE A 582 -14.56 26.98 11.79
C ILE A 582 -15.53 28.15 11.61
N LYS A 583 -16.36 28.44 12.62
CA LYS A 583 -17.31 29.54 12.59
C LYS A 583 -16.60 30.89 12.43
N THR A 584 -15.60 31.15 13.28
CA THR A 584 -14.85 32.41 13.29
C THR A 584 -14.12 32.65 11.95
N PHE A 585 -13.46 31.62 11.42
CA PHE A 585 -12.79 31.71 10.13
C PHE A 585 -13.79 31.93 9.01
N SER A 586 -14.94 31.25 9.04
CA SER A 586 -15.98 31.41 8.02
C SER A 586 -16.55 32.82 7.99
N GLU A 587 -16.88 33.40 9.15
CA GLU A 587 -17.38 34.77 9.28
C GLU A 587 -16.32 35.78 8.81
N THR A 588 -15.05 35.55 9.16
CA THR A 588 -13.94 36.40 8.70
C THR A 588 -13.81 36.39 7.18
N LEU A 589 -13.90 35.21 6.56
CA LEU A 589 -13.77 35.05 5.10
C LEU A 589 -14.88 35.76 4.32
N GLU A 590 -16.08 35.96 4.89
CA GLU A 590 -17.16 36.73 4.24
C GLU A 590 -16.80 38.19 3.99
N THR A 591 -15.87 38.75 4.76
CA THR A 591 -15.45 40.14 4.64
C THR A 591 -14.42 40.38 3.51
N THR A 592 -13.88 39.30 2.95
CA THR A 592 -12.74 39.34 2.03
C THR A 592 -13.16 39.60 0.57
N LYS A 593 -12.22 40.06 -0.24
CA LYS A 593 -12.38 40.21 -1.71
C LYS A 593 -11.43 39.32 -2.51
N THR A 594 -10.32 38.92 -1.90
CA THR A 594 -9.41 37.91 -2.42
C THR A 594 -9.02 36.96 -1.30
N VAL A 595 -8.97 35.66 -1.59
CA VAL A 595 -8.49 34.63 -0.66
C VAL A 595 -7.52 33.72 -1.39
N ILE A 596 -6.39 33.43 -0.75
CA ILE A 596 -5.50 32.36 -1.16
C ILE A 596 -5.45 31.26 -0.09
N TRP A 597 -5.54 30.00 -0.50
CA TRP A 597 -5.49 28.87 0.41
C TRP A 597 -4.37 27.89 0.04
N ASN A 598 -3.48 27.59 1.00
CA ASN A 598 -2.39 26.65 0.86
C ASN A 598 -2.19 25.77 2.11
N GLY A 599 -2.67 24.53 2.05
CA GLY A 599 -2.56 23.50 3.08
C GLY A 599 -3.86 23.26 3.87
N PRO A 600 -4.22 22.00 4.16
CA PRO A 600 -5.45 21.64 4.85
C PRO A 600 -5.45 22.10 6.32
N MET A 601 -6.65 22.13 6.92
CA MET A 601 -6.85 22.55 8.32
C MET A 601 -6.65 21.42 9.33
N GLY A 602 -6.65 20.17 8.85
CA GLY A 602 -6.53 18.95 9.65
C GLY A 602 -6.12 17.74 8.80
N VAL A 603 -6.11 16.56 9.41
CA VAL A 603 -5.79 15.26 8.76
C VAL A 603 -7.01 14.76 7.98
N PHE A 604 -7.31 15.45 6.88
CA PHE A 604 -8.54 15.27 6.10
C PHE A 604 -8.66 13.91 5.38
N GLU A 605 -7.58 13.11 5.39
CA GLU A 605 -7.56 11.71 4.99
C GLU A 605 -8.42 10.84 5.91
N PHE A 606 -8.55 11.22 7.19
CA PHE A 606 -9.42 10.58 8.16
C PHE A 606 -10.73 11.37 8.26
N GLU A 607 -11.86 10.72 7.97
CA GLU A 607 -13.18 11.37 7.96
C GLU A 607 -13.50 12.13 9.25
N LYS A 608 -13.07 11.58 10.40
CA LYS A 608 -13.24 12.18 11.73
C LYS A 608 -12.47 13.51 11.92
N PHE A 609 -11.46 13.78 11.09
CA PHE A 609 -10.59 14.96 11.16
C PHE A 609 -10.58 15.76 9.84
N ALA A 610 -11.63 15.59 9.02
CA ALA A 610 -11.80 16.30 7.76
C ALA A 610 -12.73 17.53 7.88
N ALA A 611 -13.49 17.65 8.97
CA ALA A 611 -14.57 18.62 9.11
C ALA A 611 -14.10 20.08 8.93
N GLY A 612 -12.94 20.45 9.48
CA GLY A 612 -12.37 21.78 9.33
C GLY A 612 -11.96 22.09 7.90
N THR A 613 -11.28 21.15 7.24
CA THR A 613 -10.87 21.27 5.84
C THR A 613 -12.08 21.35 4.91
N ASP A 614 -13.10 20.51 5.14
CA ASP A 614 -14.35 20.51 4.38
C ASP A 614 -15.14 21.81 4.57
N ALA A 615 -15.17 22.35 5.79
CA ALA A 615 -15.87 23.59 6.08
C ALA A 615 -15.23 24.79 5.38
N ILE A 616 -13.89 24.91 5.42
CA ILE A 616 -13.16 25.93 4.66
C ILE A 616 -13.40 25.77 3.16
N THR A 617 -13.33 24.55 2.64
CA THR A 617 -13.59 24.26 1.22
C THR A 617 -14.98 24.74 0.79
N LYS A 618 -16.02 24.37 1.54
CA LYS A 618 -17.41 24.80 1.29
C LYS A 618 -17.54 26.31 1.38
N LYS A 619 -16.89 26.94 2.36
CA LYS A 619 -16.95 28.39 2.54
C LYS A 619 -16.32 29.14 1.38
N LEU A 620 -15.17 28.67 0.90
CA LEU A 620 -14.50 29.26 -0.27
C LEU A 620 -15.39 29.17 -1.52
N ALA A 621 -16.03 28.03 -1.77
CA ALA A 621 -16.98 27.90 -2.89
C ALA A 621 -18.16 28.87 -2.75
N GLU A 622 -18.71 29.03 -1.54
CA GLU A 622 -19.82 29.95 -1.25
C GLU A 622 -19.46 31.42 -1.52
N ILE A 623 -18.32 31.89 -1.01
CA ILE A 623 -17.90 33.29 -1.21
C ILE A 623 -17.44 33.54 -2.65
N THR A 624 -16.94 32.52 -3.35
CA THR A 624 -16.63 32.62 -4.78
C THR A 624 -17.87 32.93 -5.59
N ALA A 625 -18.99 32.25 -5.30
CA ALA A 625 -20.27 32.55 -5.93
C ALA A 625 -20.78 33.98 -5.65
N LYS A 626 -20.27 34.63 -4.59
CA LYS A 626 -20.54 36.04 -4.24
C LYS A 626 -19.54 37.03 -4.88
N GLY A 627 -18.64 36.56 -5.75
CA GLY A 627 -17.67 37.37 -6.48
C GLY A 627 -16.32 37.57 -5.80
N VAL A 628 -16.04 36.83 -4.72
CA VAL A 628 -14.71 36.81 -4.09
C VAL A 628 -13.75 35.98 -4.95
N THR A 629 -12.55 36.51 -5.21
CA THR A 629 -11.51 35.75 -5.93
C THR A 629 -10.87 34.73 -4.99
N THR A 630 -11.01 33.44 -5.29
CA THR A 630 -10.46 32.34 -4.48
C THR A 630 -9.40 31.56 -5.26
N ILE A 631 -8.19 31.53 -4.72
CA ILE A 631 -7.02 30.88 -5.34
C ILE A 631 -6.61 29.72 -4.46
N ILE A 632 -6.65 28.51 -5.01
CA ILE A 632 -6.25 27.28 -4.32
C ILE A 632 -4.87 26.87 -4.82
N GLY A 633 -3.93 26.72 -3.90
CA GLY A 633 -2.56 26.29 -4.20
C GLY A 633 -2.09 25.18 -3.27
N GLY A 634 -1.14 24.37 -3.74
CA GLY A 634 -0.60 23.24 -2.98
C GLY A 634 -1.46 21.98 -3.15
N GLY A 635 -0.79 20.85 -3.42
CA GLY A 635 -1.45 19.62 -3.85
C GLY A 635 -2.50 19.08 -2.88
N ASP A 636 -2.35 19.32 -1.57
CA ASP A 636 -3.30 18.81 -0.56
C ASP A 636 -4.57 19.66 -0.49
N SER A 637 -4.47 20.98 -0.64
CA SER A 637 -5.65 21.84 -0.76
C SER A 637 -6.41 21.56 -2.05
N VAL A 638 -5.69 21.34 -3.16
CA VAL A 638 -6.32 20.93 -4.42
C VAL A 638 -7.07 19.60 -4.24
N ALA A 639 -6.41 18.60 -3.64
CA ALA A 639 -7.03 17.31 -3.37
C ALA A 639 -8.27 17.41 -2.46
N ALA A 640 -8.25 18.29 -1.45
CA ALA A 640 -9.40 18.54 -0.58
C ALA A 640 -10.60 19.13 -1.36
N VAL A 641 -10.34 20.11 -2.23
CA VAL A 641 -11.39 20.74 -3.05
C VAL A 641 -11.99 19.75 -4.06
N GLU A 642 -11.14 18.94 -4.70
CA GLU A 642 -11.55 17.89 -5.64
C GLU A 642 -12.38 16.81 -4.93
N LYS A 643 -11.93 16.32 -3.78
CA LYS A 643 -12.65 15.34 -2.95
C LYS A 643 -14.04 15.85 -2.55
N ALA A 644 -14.17 17.15 -2.31
CA ALA A 644 -15.45 17.79 -1.99
C ALA A 644 -16.37 18.00 -3.23
N GLY A 645 -15.88 17.76 -4.45
CA GLY A 645 -16.62 18.01 -5.69
C GLY A 645 -16.87 19.51 -5.95
N LEU A 646 -15.98 20.37 -5.44
CA LEU A 646 -16.14 21.83 -5.48
C LEU A 646 -15.08 22.53 -6.35
N ALA A 647 -14.31 21.77 -7.13
CA ALA A 647 -13.23 22.30 -7.97
C ALA A 647 -13.72 23.40 -8.93
N ASP A 648 -14.79 23.13 -9.66
CA ASP A 648 -15.42 24.06 -10.61
C ASP A 648 -16.06 25.30 -9.95
N LYS A 649 -16.09 25.35 -8.62
CA LYS A 649 -16.65 26.48 -7.85
C LYS A 649 -15.58 27.46 -7.38
N MET A 650 -14.30 27.15 -7.55
CA MET A 650 -13.19 28.04 -7.19
C MET A 650 -12.85 28.98 -8.35
N SER A 651 -12.28 30.15 -8.05
CA SER A 651 -11.85 31.06 -9.13
C SER A 651 -10.65 30.51 -9.88
N HIS A 652 -9.68 29.95 -9.13
CA HIS A 652 -8.51 29.30 -9.70
C HIS A 652 -8.00 28.18 -8.81
N ILE A 653 -7.62 27.07 -9.43
CA ILE A 653 -6.96 25.93 -8.81
C ILE A 653 -5.63 25.75 -9.52
N SER A 654 -4.55 25.98 -8.79
CA SER A 654 -3.21 25.92 -9.37
C SER A 654 -2.76 24.46 -9.54
N THR A 655 -2.33 24.14 -10.75
CA THR A 655 -1.73 22.87 -11.14
C THR A 655 -0.21 22.85 -10.94
N GLY A 656 0.37 23.98 -10.52
CA GLY A 656 1.81 24.18 -10.43
C GLY A 656 2.53 23.50 -9.26
N GLY A 657 1.80 22.99 -8.27
CA GLY A 657 2.39 22.30 -7.11
C GLY A 657 3.49 23.15 -6.43
N GLY A 658 4.74 22.68 -6.53
CA GLY A 658 5.92 23.40 -6.01
C GLY A 658 6.19 24.73 -6.71
N ALA A 659 5.88 24.86 -8.01
CA ALA A 659 6.06 26.11 -8.74
C ALA A 659 5.17 27.23 -8.19
N SER A 660 3.92 26.92 -7.88
CA SER A 660 2.99 27.86 -7.25
C SER A 660 3.51 28.28 -5.88
N LEU A 661 4.05 27.33 -5.11
CA LEU A 661 4.61 27.60 -3.79
C LEU A 661 5.80 28.57 -3.88
N GLU A 662 6.78 28.27 -4.73
CA GLU A 662 7.96 29.12 -4.92
C GLU A 662 7.59 30.52 -5.41
N LEU A 663 6.62 30.63 -6.31
CA LEU A 663 6.11 31.93 -6.75
C LEU A 663 5.44 32.71 -5.61
N LEU A 664 4.68 32.03 -4.75
CA LEU A 664 4.08 32.64 -3.55
C LEU A 664 5.13 33.04 -2.51
N GLU A 665 6.26 32.34 -2.43
CA GLU A 665 7.45 32.75 -1.66
C GLU A 665 8.13 34.00 -2.25
N GLY A 666 7.72 34.46 -3.43
CA GLY A 666 8.28 35.60 -4.13
C GLY A 666 9.53 35.26 -4.95
N LYS A 667 9.80 33.97 -5.20
CA LYS A 667 10.90 33.54 -6.07
C LYS A 667 10.52 33.75 -7.54
N THR A 668 11.54 34.03 -8.33
CA THR A 668 11.43 34.06 -9.79
C THR A 668 11.48 32.64 -10.34
N LEU A 669 10.60 32.32 -11.28
CA LEU A 669 10.57 31.01 -11.94
C LEU A 669 11.40 31.07 -13.23
N PRO A 670 12.49 30.30 -13.37
CA PRO A 670 13.37 30.37 -14.54
C PRO A 670 12.63 30.18 -15.88
N GLY A 671 11.71 29.22 -15.95
CA GLY A 671 10.93 28.94 -17.17
C GLY A 671 9.89 30.01 -17.51
N VAL A 672 9.54 30.88 -16.56
CA VAL A 672 8.69 32.07 -16.82
C VAL A 672 9.56 33.23 -17.29
N LEU A 673 10.68 33.48 -16.61
CA LEU A 673 11.64 34.53 -16.99
C LEU A 673 12.23 34.33 -18.39
N ALA A 674 12.24 33.09 -18.88
CA ALA A 674 12.75 32.73 -20.19
C ALA A 674 11.81 33.10 -21.35
N LEU A 675 10.55 33.44 -21.03
CA LEU A 675 9.55 33.84 -22.03
C LEU A 675 9.74 35.30 -22.42
N ASP A 676 9.37 35.62 -23.66
CA ASP A 676 9.42 36.98 -24.18
C ASP A 676 8.32 37.84 -23.51
N ASP A 677 8.64 39.10 -23.26
CA ASP A 677 7.67 40.08 -22.74
C ASP A 677 6.55 40.33 -23.78
N ALA A 678 5.32 40.48 -23.28
CA ALA A 678 4.11 40.65 -24.09
C ALA A 678 3.98 42.05 -24.73
#